data_AF-A0A178F7M1-F1
#
_entry.id   AF-A0A178F7M1-F1
#
_cell.length_a   1.000
_cell.length_b   1.000
_cell.length_c   1.000
_cell.angle_alpha   90.00
_cell.angle_beta   90.00
_cell.angle_gamma   90.00
#
_symmetry.space_group_name_H-M   'P 1'
#
loop_
_entity.id
_entity.type
_entity.pdbx_description
1 polymer ?
#
loop_
_entity_poly.entity_id
_entity_poly.type
_entity_poly.pdbx_seq_one_letter_code
_entity_poly.pdbx_strand_id
1 'polypeptide(L)'
;MAAPKEATVHNLTGRWTMDSSLSDSTDPTLQLQGISWFTRKAIGLATITLHIKEYTEEGTVHIDIAQTLTGGISGTTEKRELGWNVREHTDHIFGTVKGQTRFVSSKKDGSKTVPDLEIQTKVGKEEEDAGVAKFLNGDVLADGSASDGWAVDESEGSEPFLQSWVESVDNGWTAEQVWGFEVINGARYYTRRIVVAKNGVCSKASTRHEKDGERTAKDAPRRTCDFHYNCLQPQLKSQLRSTTKLMTTTCFMRTESPTGSAAAIINPPKPAAASGLVQGVLDGDDDDGEGENNDYQKIGTDLKSGGQPNNDGKKRKRKNKKKKKKKASNGQQTTPPRMPLPSIFHDQRYPEGEIVEYAACNDNLQRTTAEELRHQAAIQNMNDEFLTNYRQAAEVHRQVRQYVQSITKPGVSMSELAHEIETGVRALTGHEGIETGDALKAGLAFPTGLCLNNVAAHWTPNPGAKEVILQHDDVLKIDFGVHINGRIVDSAFTMASSPVYDNLLKAVKAATNTGIKEAGVDARIDHISGEIQEVMESYEVEINGKVIPVKALRSLTGHNILRYKIHGEKQVPFVKSKTTQCMEEGDVFAIETFGSTGKGYTRDEAGVYGYGLNEQASTAGLHHASAKSLLKTIRENFGTLVFSRRYLEHMGVKNYHLGMRSLISNDIVECYAPLVDVPGSYVAQFEHTSAEQFGIEFNILYNTVNRVKQTLLLSPNIIKAQATTQNIISGSYRSNVAYSSHEAESRFGTLVKDV
;
A
#
# COMPACT_ATOMS: atom_id res chain seq x y z
N MET A 1 -30.21 -5.37 2.73
CA MET A 1 -31.55 -4.81 2.49
C MET A 1 -32.22 -5.50 1.32
N ALA A 2 -33.31 -6.23 1.58
CA ALA A 2 -34.10 -6.85 0.52
C ALA A 2 -34.65 -5.81 -0.49
N ALA A 3 -34.79 -6.22 -1.75
CA ALA A 3 -35.41 -5.42 -2.80
C ALA A 3 -36.88 -5.12 -2.46
N PRO A 4 -37.31 -3.84 -2.47
CA PRO A 4 -38.69 -3.46 -2.18
C PRO A 4 -39.64 -4.03 -3.23
N LYS A 5 -40.91 -4.27 -2.87
CA LYS A 5 -41.91 -4.88 -3.78
C LYS A 5 -42.16 -4.01 -5.02
N GLU A 6 -42.05 -2.70 -4.85
CA GLU A 6 -42.27 -1.66 -5.85
C GLU A 6 -41.17 -1.62 -6.93
N ALA A 7 -40.05 -2.33 -6.72
CA ALA A 7 -39.03 -2.54 -7.74
C ALA A 7 -39.38 -3.79 -8.56
N THR A 8 -39.57 -3.59 -9.87
CA THR A 8 -39.89 -4.61 -10.87
C THR A 8 -38.90 -4.49 -12.03
N VAL A 9 -38.94 -5.38 -13.04
CA VAL A 9 -38.08 -5.22 -14.23
C VAL A 9 -38.43 -3.98 -15.08
N HIS A 10 -39.61 -3.40 -14.87
CA HIS A 10 -40.11 -2.14 -15.46
C HIS A 10 -39.89 -0.92 -14.52
N ASN A 11 -39.12 -1.10 -13.44
CA ASN A 11 -38.76 -0.06 -12.48
C ASN A 11 -37.44 -0.41 -11.76
N LEU A 12 -36.39 -0.66 -12.56
CA LEU A 12 -35.06 -0.97 -12.04
C LEU A 12 -34.25 0.29 -11.68
N THR A 13 -34.73 1.50 -11.97
CA THR A 13 -34.02 2.75 -11.63
C THR A 13 -33.60 2.80 -10.15
N GLY A 14 -32.31 3.05 -9.93
CA GLY A 14 -31.72 3.10 -8.60
C GLY A 14 -30.29 2.56 -8.55
N ARG A 15 -29.76 2.46 -7.34
CA ARG A 15 -28.46 1.86 -7.05
C ARG A 15 -28.68 0.47 -6.45
N TRP A 16 -27.96 -0.51 -6.98
CA TRP A 16 -28.09 -1.92 -6.58
C TRP A 16 -26.73 -2.52 -6.27
N THR A 17 -26.56 -3.06 -5.07
CA THR A 17 -25.28 -3.64 -4.61
C THR A 17 -25.37 -5.16 -4.67
N MET A 18 -24.41 -5.82 -5.34
CA MET A 18 -24.36 -7.28 -5.44
C MET A 18 -23.95 -7.90 -4.10
N ASP A 19 -24.72 -8.89 -3.62
CA ASP A 19 -24.33 -9.72 -2.50
C ASP A 19 -23.48 -10.90 -3.01
N SER A 20 -22.17 -10.83 -2.77
CA SER A 20 -21.21 -11.87 -3.17
C SER A 20 -21.30 -13.14 -2.33
N SER A 21 -21.95 -13.12 -1.17
CA SER A 21 -22.17 -14.33 -0.35
C SER A 21 -23.36 -15.16 -0.84
N LEU A 22 -24.29 -14.52 -1.56
CA LEU A 22 -25.43 -15.18 -2.19
C LEU A 22 -25.24 -15.41 -3.69
N SER A 23 -24.33 -14.71 -4.36
CA SER A 23 -24.10 -14.86 -5.81
C SER A 23 -23.18 -16.02 -6.16
N ASP A 24 -23.40 -16.65 -7.31
CA ASP A 24 -22.47 -17.64 -7.88
C ASP A 24 -21.18 -16.94 -8.38
N SER A 25 -20.06 -17.67 -8.39
CA SER A 25 -18.81 -17.15 -8.96
C SER A 25 -18.92 -16.93 -10.47
N THR A 26 -18.61 -15.72 -10.93
CA THR A 26 -18.51 -15.37 -12.36
C THR A 26 -17.15 -15.68 -12.97
N ASP A 27 -16.17 -16.17 -12.20
CA ASP A 27 -14.82 -16.51 -12.69
C ASP A 27 -14.86 -17.51 -13.88
N PRO A 28 -15.68 -18.59 -13.88
CA PRO A 28 -15.72 -19.53 -14.99
C PRO A 28 -16.46 -19.00 -16.23
N THR A 29 -17.50 -18.18 -16.06
CA THR A 29 -18.19 -17.51 -17.20
C THR A 29 -17.24 -16.53 -17.88
N LEU A 30 -16.55 -15.68 -17.11
CA LEU A 30 -15.52 -14.77 -17.62
C LEU A 30 -14.35 -15.53 -18.29
N GLN A 31 -14.01 -16.74 -17.83
CA GLN A 31 -12.98 -17.57 -18.45
C GLN A 31 -13.34 -17.97 -19.88
N LEU A 32 -14.58 -18.42 -20.10
CA LEU A 32 -15.09 -18.77 -21.42
C LEU A 32 -15.13 -17.56 -22.35
N GLN A 33 -15.37 -16.36 -21.80
CA GLN A 33 -15.34 -15.11 -22.55
C GLN A 33 -13.92 -14.68 -22.98
N GLY A 34 -12.87 -15.37 -22.52
CA GLY A 34 -11.47 -15.07 -22.83
C GLY A 34 -10.85 -13.99 -21.94
N ILE A 35 -11.52 -13.61 -20.84
CA ILE A 35 -11.07 -12.56 -19.94
C ILE A 35 -9.80 -13.00 -19.18
N SER A 36 -8.79 -12.13 -19.15
CA SER A 36 -7.49 -12.44 -18.53
C SER A 36 -7.66 -12.84 -17.06
N TRP A 37 -6.88 -13.80 -16.57
CA TRP A 37 -6.98 -14.28 -15.18
C TRP A 37 -6.88 -13.13 -14.16
N PHE A 38 -5.99 -12.16 -14.38
CA PHE A 38 -5.86 -10.97 -13.54
C PHE A 38 -7.16 -10.14 -13.51
N THR A 39 -7.77 -9.90 -14.67
CA THR A 39 -9.07 -9.20 -14.77
C THR A 39 -10.19 -9.99 -14.07
N ARG A 40 -10.19 -11.32 -14.18
CA ARG A 40 -11.19 -12.19 -13.52
C ARG A 40 -11.05 -12.16 -12.00
N LYS A 41 -9.83 -12.20 -11.46
CA LYS A 41 -9.59 -12.05 -10.02
C LYS A 41 -9.94 -10.65 -9.51
N ALA A 42 -9.60 -9.60 -10.25
CA ALA A 42 -10.00 -8.24 -9.92
C ALA A 42 -11.53 -8.05 -9.86
N ILE A 43 -12.28 -8.66 -10.80
CA ILE A 43 -13.75 -8.66 -10.78
C ILE A 43 -14.29 -9.50 -9.60
N GLY A 44 -13.71 -10.68 -9.34
CA GLY A 44 -14.18 -11.60 -8.30
C GLY A 44 -13.94 -11.13 -6.86
N LEU A 45 -12.94 -10.27 -6.63
CA LEU A 45 -12.64 -9.67 -5.32
C LEU A 45 -13.46 -8.40 -5.03
N ALA A 46 -14.10 -7.80 -6.04
CA ALA A 46 -14.79 -6.53 -5.91
C ALA A 46 -16.31 -6.68 -5.78
N THR A 47 -16.91 -5.87 -4.90
CA THR A 47 -18.37 -5.74 -4.82
C THR A 47 -18.87 -4.94 -6.02
N ILE A 48 -19.66 -5.58 -6.88
CA ILE A 48 -20.28 -4.93 -8.03
C ILE A 48 -21.48 -4.11 -7.56
N THR A 49 -21.46 -2.80 -7.84
CA THR A 49 -22.60 -1.90 -7.65
C THR A 49 -23.10 -1.40 -9.01
N LEU A 50 -24.36 -1.69 -9.32
CA LEU A 50 -25.05 -1.27 -10.53
C LEU A 50 -25.78 0.05 -10.29
N HIS A 51 -25.42 1.10 -11.03
CA HIS A 51 -26.20 2.33 -11.13
C HIS A 51 -27.11 2.22 -12.35
N ILE A 52 -28.37 1.86 -12.13
CA ILE A 52 -29.34 1.62 -13.19
C ILE A 52 -30.21 2.87 -13.39
N LYS A 53 -30.34 3.31 -14.64
CA LYS A 53 -31.28 4.34 -15.07
C LYS A 53 -32.14 3.79 -16.20
N GLU A 54 -33.41 3.59 -15.90
CA GLU A 54 -34.44 3.21 -16.86
C GLU A 54 -35.21 4.45 -17.31
N TYR A 55 -35.44 4.59 -18.62
CA TYR A 55 -36.19 5.71 -19.20
C TYR A 55 -36.81 5.32 -20.56
N THR A 56 -37.79 6.09 -21.03
CA THR A 56 -38.40 5.90 -22.35
C THR A 56 -38.02 7.05 -23.28
N GLU A 57 -37.55 6.73 -24.48
CA GLU A 57 -37.18 7.69 -25.52
C GLU A 57 -37.81 7.23 -26.85
N GLU A 58 -38.51 8.14 -27.53
CA GLU A 58 -39.26 7.87 -28.79
C GLU A 58 -40.21 6.64 -28.76
N GLY A 59 -40.70 6.26 -27.57
CA GLY A 59 -41.58 5.10 -27.36
C GLY A 59 -40.85 3.77 -27.11
N THR A 60 -39.52 3.78 -27.11
CA THR A 60 -38.68 2.61 -26.79
C THR A 60 -38.14 2.74 -25.36
N VAL A 61 -38.04 1.63 -24.62
CA VAL A 61 -37.49 1.63 -23.26
C VAL A 61 -35.97 1.43 -23.32
N HIS A 62 -35.24 2.23 -22.56
CA HIS A 62 -33.79 2.21 -22.43
C HIS A 62 -33.41 1.90 -20.98
N ILE A 63 -32.39 1.06 -20.81
CA ILE A 63 -31.78 0.76 -19.51
C ILE A 63 -30.28 0.99 -19.64
N ASP A 64 -29.82 2.11 -19.06
CA ASP A 64 -28.41 2.42 -18.88
C ASP A 64 -27.95 1.86 -17.53
N ILE A 65 -26.86 1.09 -17.52
CA ILE A 65 -26.26 0.51 -16.31
C ILE A 65 -24.79 0.92 -16.27
N ALA A 66 -24.44 1.86 -15.39
CA ALA A 66 -23.05 2.11 -15.04
C ALA A 66 -22.65 1.14 -13.93
N GLN A 67 -21.78 0.17 -14.24
CA GLN A 67 -21.21 -0.72 -13.23
C GLN A 67 -20.05 -0.02 -12.53
N THR A 68 -19.99 -0.14 -11.21
CA THR A 68 -18.87 0.32 -10.39
C THR A 68 -18.39 -0.84 -9.53
N LEU A 69 -17.07 -1.02 -9.47
CA LEU A 69 -16.43 -2.05 -8.64
C LEU A 69 -15.71 -1.36 -7.49
N THR A 70 -15.73 -1.97 -6.31
CA THR A 70 -14.92 -1.50 -5.17
C THR A 70 -13.42 -1.52 -5.51
N GLY A 71 -12.62 -0.72 -4.79
CA GLY A 71 -11.17 -0.61 -5.03
C GLY A 71 -10.75 0.32 -6.17
N GLY A 72 -11.68 0.97 -6.87
CA GLY A 72 -11.39 1.96 -7.93
C GLY A 72 -11.24 1.37 -9.34
N ILE A 73 -11.57 0.10 -9.52
CA ILE A 73 -11.60 -0.54 -10.84
C ILE A 73 -12.76 0.05 -11.65
N SER A 74 -12.46 0.55 -12.86
CA SER A 74 -13.50 1.04 -13.78
C SER A 74 -14.34 -0.12 -14.31
N GLY A 75 -15.63 -0.14 -13.94
CA GLY A 75 -16.61 -1.06 -14.50
C GLY A 75 -17.05 -0.66 -15.90
N THR A 76 -17.81 -1.54 -16.55
CA THR A 76 -18.40 -1.27 -17.86
C THR A 76 -19.66 -0.43 -17.75
N THR A 77 -20.03 0.24 -18.85
CA THR A 77 -21.35 0.88 -18.98
C THR A 77 -22.16 0.12 -20.01
N GLU A 78 -23.18 -0.60 -19.58
CA GLU A 78 -24.14 -1.24 -20.49
C GLU A 78 -25.19 -0.21 -20.90
N LYS A 79 -25.47 -0.11 -22.20
CA LYS A 79 -26.61 0.66 -22.72
C LYS A 79 -27.55 -0.26 -23.46
N ARG A 80 -28.70 -0.55 -22.87
CA ARG A 80 -29.69 -1.48 -23.44
C ARG A 80 -30.85 -0.69 -24.03
N GLU A 81 -31.27 -1.07 -25.22
CA GLU A 81 -32.54 -0.64 -25.80
C GLU A 81 -33.44 -1.87 -25.92
N LEU A 82 -34.66 -1.76 -25.40
CA LEU A 82 -35.60 -2.87 -25.25
C LEU A 82 -36.53 -2.89 -26.45
N GLY A 83 -36.21 -3.76 -27.41
CA GLY A 83 -36.97 -3.94 -28.65
C GLY A 83 -36.49 -5.13 -29.49
N TRP A 84 -35.61 -5.99 -28.94
CA TRP A 84 -35.00 -7.14 -29.63
C TRP A 84 -34.28 -6.79 -30.95
N ASN A 85 -33.73 -5.59 -31.04
CA ASN A 85 -32.91 -5.15 -32.17
C ASN A 85 -31.42 -5.43 -31.86
N VAL A 86 -30.70 -6.05 -32.80
CA VAL A 86 -29.26 -6.31 -32.67
C VAL A 86 -28.47 -5.01 -32.76
N ARG A 87 -27.58 -4.79 -31.79
CA ARG A 87 -26.74 -3.59 -31.68
C ARG A 87 -25.31 -3.95 -31.35
N GLU A 88 -24.37 -3.29 -32.01
CA GLU A 88 -22.94 -3.43 -31.72
C GLU A 88 -22.53 -2.49 -30.58
N HIS A 89 -21.69 -2.98 -29.67
CA HIS A 89 -21.11 -2.25 -28.56
C HIS A 89 -19.66 -2.69 -28.39
N THR A 90 -18.78 -1.75 -28.05
CA THR A 90 -17.38 -2.05 -27.70
C THR A 90 -17.10 -1.55 -26.30
N ASP A 91 -16.65 -2.45 -25.43
CA ASP A 91 -16.16 -2.13 -24.09
C ASP A 91 -14.76 -2.69 -23.84
N HIS A 92 -14.12 -2.19 -22.77
CA HIS A 92 -12.73 -2.49 -22.44
C HIS A 92 -12.49 -3.86 -21.78
N ILE A 93 -13.56 -4.59 -21.43
CA ILE A 93 -13.49 -5.93 -20.83
C ILE A 93 -13.82 -6.98 -21.89
N PHE A 94 -14.96 -6.88 -22.56
CA PHE A 94 -15.50 -7.90 -23.47
C PHE A 94 -15.12 -7.68 -24.95
N GLY A 95 -14.52 -6.53 -25.28
CA GLY A 95 -14.18 -6.16 -26.66
C GLY A 95 -15.43 -5.74 -27.44
N THR A 96 -15.46 -6.03 -28.74
CA THR A 96 -16.64 -5.76 -29.57
C THR A 96 -17.62 -6.92 -29.51
N VAL A 97 -18.86 -6.59 -29.16
CA VAL A 97 -19.97 -7.52 -28.99
C VAL A 97 -21.21 -7.02 -29.73
N LYS A 98 -22.08 -7.95 -30.14
CA LYS A 98 -23.42 -7.63 -30.65
C LYS A 98 -24.45 -8.18 -29.70
N GLY A 99 -25.39 -7.34 -29.27
CA GLY A 99 -26.40 -7.71 -28.30
C GLY A 99 -27.79 -7.21 -28.65
N GLN A 100 -28.79 -7.86 -28.07
CA GLN A 100 -30.20 -7.50 -28.15
C GLN A 100 -30.87 -7.73 -26.80
N THR A 101 -31.92 -6.98 -26.49
CA THR A 101 -32.60 -7.01 -25.19
C THR A 101 -34.10 -6.76 -25.36
N ARG A 102 -34.93 -7.47 -24.58
CA ARG A 102 -36.40 -7.33 -24.58
C ARG A 102 -37.00 -7.69 -23.23
N PHE A 103 -38.18 -7.16 -22.95
CA PHE A 103 -39.07 -7.76 -21.96
C PHE A 103 -39.58 -9.12 -22.47
N VAL A 104 -39.88 -10.02 -21.53
CA VAL A 104 -40.33 -11.40 -21.82
C VAL A 104 -41.54 -11.73 -20.97
N SER A 105 -42.56 -12.27 -21.64
CA SER A 105 -43.78 -12.77 -21.02
C SER A 105 -43.51 -13.97 -20.11
N SER A 106 -44.44 -14.24 -19.20
CA SER A 106 -44.40 -15.45 -18.38
C SER A 106 -45.36 -16.53 -18.84
N LYS A 107 -45.02 -17.78 -18.56
CA LYS A 107 -45.89 -18.96 -18.70
C LYS A 107 -45.91 -19.76 -17.41
N LYS A 108 -46.89 -20.66 -17.28
CA LYS A 108 -46.99 -21.58 -16.14
C LYS A 108 -46.33 -22.91 -16.48
N ASP A 109 -45.47 -23.38 -15.58
CA ASP A 109 -44.97 -24.75 -15.57
C ASP A 109 -45.26 -25.37 -14.19
N GLY A 110 -46.21 -26.31 -14.16
CA GLY A 110 -46.81 -26.78 -12.91
C GLY A 110 -47.37 -25.64 -12.07
N SER A 111 -46.84 -25.47 -10.86
CA SER A 111 -47.16 -24.36 -9.95
C SER A 111 -46.27 -23.12 -10.13
N LYS A 112 -45.15 -23.23 -10.86
CA LYS A 112 -44.18 -22.15 -11.04
C LYS A 112 -44.59 -21.19 -12.18
N THR A 113 -44.12 -19.95 -12.07
CA THR A 113 -44.13 -18.97 -13.15
C THR A 113 -42.73 -18.91 -13.74
N VAL A 114 -42.57 -19.21 -15.03
CA VAL A 114 -41.28 -19.24 -15.73
C VAL A 114 -41.30 -18.31 -16.95
N PRO A 115 -40.15 -17.77 -17.39
CA PRO A 115 -40.09 -16.92 -18.57
C PRO A 115 -40.40 -17.70 -19.86
N ASP A 116 -41.10 -17.07 -20.81
CA ASP A 116 -41.36 -17.66 -22.13
C ASP A 116 -40.21 -17.39 -23.10
N LEU A 117 -39.08 -18.06 -22.87
CA LEU A 117 -37.82 -17.81 -23.58
C LEU A 117 -37.72 -18.52 -24.92
N GLU A 118 -37.29 -17.76 -25.93
CA GLU A 118 -36.61 -18.29 -27.11
C GLU A 118 -35.10 -18.18 -26.87
N ILE A 119 -34.50 -19.24 -26.31
CA ILE A 119 -33.08 -19.29 -25.93
C ILE A 119 -32.19 -19.25 -27.18
N GLN A 120 -31.28 -18.28 -27.24
CA GLN A 120 -30.39 -18.03 -28.38
C GLN A 120 -29.01 -18.67 -28.20
N THR A 121 -28.49 -18.72 -26.98
CA THR A 121 -27.21 -19.38 -26.67
C THR A 121 -27.36 -20.90 -26.76
N LYS A 122 -26.63 -21.51 -27.70
CA LYS A 122 -26.57 -22.97 -27.89
C LYS A 122 -25.19 -23.50 -27.57
N VAL A 123 -25.16 -24.58 -26.78
CA VAL A 123 -23.96 -25.38 -26.51
C VAL A 123 -23.74 -26.40 -27.63
N GLY A 124 -24.82 -26.86 -28.29
CA GLY A 124 -24.74 -27.85 -29.36
C GLY A 124 -24.68 -29.29 -28.85
N LYS A 125 -25.23 -29.53 -27.65
CA LYS A 125 -25.35 -30.84 -27.00
C LYS A 125 -26.70 -30.85 -26.28
N GLU A 126 -27.59 -31.75 -26.68
CA GLU A 126 -29.00 -31.76 -26.24
C GLU A 126 -29.18 -31.71 -24.71
N GLU A 127 -28.36 -32.46 -23.96
CA GLU A 127 -28.39 -32.47 -22.49
C GLU A 127 -27.91 -31.15 -21.87
N GLU A 128 -26.86 -30.53 -22.42
CA GLU A 128 -26.36 -29.22 -21.97
C GLU A 128 -27.35 -28.10 -22.31
N ASP A 129 -27.90 -28.11 -23.52
CA ASP A 129 -28.90 -27.15 -23.99
C ASP A 129 -30.20 -27.24 -23.16
N ALA A 130 -30.63 -28.45 -22.78
CA ALA A 130 -31.70 -28.66 -21.81
C ALA A 130 -31.32 -28.18 -20.40
N GLY A 131 -30.06 -28.36 -19.99
CA GLY A 131 -29.51 -27.85 -18.74
C GLY A 131 -29.36 -26.33 -18.69
N VAL A 132 -29.21 -25.66 -19.84
CA VAL A 132 -29.26 -24.19 -20.00
C VAL A 132 -30.70 -23.72 -19.84
N ALA A 133 -31.67 -24.37 -20.48
CA ALA A 133 -33.09 -24.04 -20.37
C ALA A 133 -33.59 -24.12 -18.92
N LYS A 134 -33.33 -25.24 -18.23
CA LYS A 134 -33.70 -25.40 -16.81
C LYS A 134 -33.09 -24.34 -15.90
N PHE A 135 -31.85 -23.92 -16.17
CA PHE A 135 -31.19 -22.89 -15.37
C PHE A 135 -31.82 -21.50 -15.60
N LEU A 136 -32.06 -21.11 -16.85
CA LEU A 136 -32.68 -19.81 -17.19
C LEU A 136 -34.16 -19.73 -16.76
N ASN A 137 -34.88 -20.86 -16.79
CA ASN A 137 -36.26 -20.96 -16.31
C ASN A 137 -36.42 -20.80 -14.79
N GLY A 138 -35.35 -20.97 -14.00
CA GLY A 138 -35.44 -21.01 -12.54
C GLY A 138 -35.73 -22.40 -11.96
N ASP A 139 -35.49 -23.48 -12.71
CA ASP A 139 -35.73 -24.85 -12.24
C ASP A 139 -34.58 -25.37 -11.37
N VAL A 140 -33.35 -25.02 -11.75
CA VAL A 140 -32.11 -25.45 -11.09
C VAL A 140 -31.15 -24.28 -10.84
N LEU A 141 -30.29 -24.40 -9.83
CA LEU A 141 -29.17 -23.48 -9.60
C LEU A 141 -27.99 -23.80 -10.54
N ALA A 142 -26.90 -23.02 -10.48
CA ALA A 142 -25.75 -23.18 -11.37
C ALA A 142 -25.05 -24.55 -11.24
N ASP A 143 -25.11 -25.17 -10.05
CA ASP A 143 -24.61 -26.51 -9.74
C ASP A 143 -25.55 -27.65 -10.17
N GLY A 144 -26.75 -27.32 -10.70
CA GLY A 144 -27.78 -28.28 -11.08
C GLY A 144 -28.71 -28.73 -9.95
N SER A 145 -28.53 -28.26 -8.72
CA SER A 145 -29.47 -28.50 -7.61
C SER A 145 -30.81 -27.80 -7.84
N ALA A 146 -31.89 -28.27 -7.21
CA ALA A 146 -33.22 -27.69 -7.39
C ALA A 146 -33.30 -26.25 -6.86
N SER A 147 -34.00 -25.38 -7.59
CA SER A 147 -34.23 -23.98 -7.21
C SER A 147 -35.70 -23.72 -6.89
N ASP A 148 -35.98 -22.81 -5.95
CA ASP A 148 -37.34 -22.33 -5.67
C ASP A 148 -37.95 -21.59 -6.87
N GLY A 149 -37.11 -21.01 -7.73
CA GLY A 149 -37.47 -20.34 -8.97
C GLY A 149 -37.73 -18.84 -8.83
N TRP A 150 -38.28 -18.26 -9.90
CA TRP A 150 -38.52 -16.82 -9.98
C TRP A 150 -39.71 -16.37 -9.12
N ALA A 151 -39.51 -15.29 -8.37
CA ALA A 151 -40.51 -14.63 -7.56
C ALA A 151 -41.22 -13.54 -8.37
N VAL A 152 -42.29 -13.93 -9.06
CA VAL A 152 -43.16 -13.03 -9.83
C VAL A 152 -44.31 -12.52 -8.96
N ASP A 153 -44.48 -11.21 -8.83
CA ASP A 153 -45.62 -10.58 -8.13
C ASP A 153 -46.72 -10.19 -9.16
N GLU A 154 -47.99 -10.22 -8.77
CA GLU A 154 -49.12 -9.88 -9.67
C GLU A 154 -49.04 -8.43 -10.20
N SER A 155 -48.31 -7.57 -9.48
CA SER A 155 -48.00 -6.19 -9.88
C SER A 155 -46.99 -6.05 -11.03
N GLU A 156 -46.29 -7.12 -11.44
CA GLU A 156 -45.26 -7.09 -12.50
C GLU A 156 -45.83 -7.24 -13.92
N GLY A 157 -47.15 -7.42 -14.06
CA GLY A 157 -47.85 -7.42 -15.35
C GLY A 157 -47.61 -8.67 -16.19
N SER A 158 -47.78 -8.55 -17.51
CA SER A 158 -47.67 -9.67 -18.45
C SER A 158 -46.22 -10.10 -18.73
N GLU A 159 -45.25 -9.21 -18.52
CA GLU A 159 -43.84 -9.39 -18.89
C GLU A 159 -42.91 -9.15 -17.69
N PRO A 160 -42.90 -10.02 -16.68
CA PRO A 160 -42.14 -9.83 -15.44
C PRO A 160 -40.63 -10.10 -15.58
N PHE A 161 -40.16 -10.42 -16.79
CA PHE A 161 -38.77 -10.80 -17.06
C PHE A 161 -38.15 -9.91 -18.13
N LEU A 162 -36.82 -9.85 -18.14
CA LEU A 162 -36.03 -9.26 -19.23
C LEU A 162 -34.99 -10.27 -19.71
N GLN A 163 -34.96 -10.49 -21.03
CA GLN A 163 -33.98 -11.36 -21.70
C GLN A 163 -32.94 -10.48 -22.40
N SER A 164 -31.67 -10.82 -22.21
CA SER A 164 -30.53 -10.18 -22.88
C SER A 164 -29.66 -11.26 -23.52
N TRP A 165 -29.44 -11.18 -24.83
CA TRP A 165 -28.47 -12.04 -25.52
C TRP A 165 -27.35 -11.21 -26.14
N VAL A 166 -26.13 -11.74 -26.11
CA VAL A 166 -24.90 -11.10 -26.59
C VAL A 166 -24.00 -12.14 -27.27
N GLU A 167 -23.47 -11.84 -28.45
CA GLU A 167 -22.38 -12.57 -29.11
C GLU A 167 -21.10 -11.73 -29.16
N SER A 168 -19.93 -12.34 -29.04
CA SER A 168 -18.66 -11.66 -29.28
C SER A 168 -18.27 -11.74 -30.74
N VAL A 169 -17.97 -10.57 -31.33
CA VAL A 169 -17.55 -10.46 -32.74
C VAL A 169 -16.19 -11.12 -32.96
N ASP A 170 -15.27 -10.95 -32.00
CA ASP A 170 -13.87 -11.37 -32.15
C ASP A 170 -13.57 -12.71 -31.46
N ASN A 171 -14.28 -13.06 -30.38
CA ASN A 171 -13.91 -14.17 -29.50
C ASN A 171 -14.88 -15.37 -29.51
N GLY A 172 -15.94 -15.34 -30.33
CA GLY A 172 -16.77 -16.51 -30.66
C GLY A 172 -17.51 -17.17 -29.48
N TRP A 173 -17.71 -16.43 -28.38
CA TRP A 173 -18.62 -16.84 -27.30
C TRP A 173 -19.98 -16.17 -27.47
N THR A 174 -21.01 -16.80 -26.92
CA THR A 174 -22.32 -16.19 -26.69
C THR A 174 -22.63 -16.15 -25.20
N ALA A 175 -23.37 -15.14 -24.76
CA ALA A 175 -23.85 -14.99 -23.41
C ALA A 175 -25.34 -14.66 -23.41
N GLU A 176 -26.10 -15.34 -22.57
CA GLU A 176 -27.53 -15.13 -22.41
C GLU A 176 -27.86 -14.88 -20.94
N GLN A 177 -28.71 -13.89 -20.70
CA GLN A 177 -29.12 -13.49 -19.37
C GLN A 177 -30.64 -13.39 -19.28
N VAL A 178 -31.18 -13.85 -18.15
CA VAL A 178 -32.56 -13.57 -17.73
C VAL A 178 -32.50 -12.79 -16.44
N TRP A 179 -33.21 -11.67 -16.40
CA TRP A 179 -33.31 -10.78 -15.24
C TRP A 179 -34.73 -10.86 -14.66
N GLY A 180 -34.80 -10.88 -13.35
CA GLY A 180 -36.04 -10.95 -12.58
C GLY A 180 -35.75 -10.87 -11.09
N PHE A 181 -36.65 -11.39 -10.26
CA PHE A 181 -36.49 -11.40 -8.80
C PHE A 181 -36.56 -12.83 -8.25
N GLU A 182 -35.82 -13.08 -7.17
CA GLU A 182 -35.84 -14.35 -6.42
C GLU A 182 -36.05 -14.07 -4.93
N VAL A 183 -36.65 -15.01 -4.19
CA VAL A 183 -36.72 -14.97 -2.73
C VAL A 183 -35.75 -16.01 -2.17
N ILE A 184 -34.77 -15.56 -1.39
CA ILE A 184 -33.70 -16.39 -0.82
C ILE A 184 -33.63 -16.08 0.67
N ASN A 185 -33.69 -17.12 1.51
CA ASN A 185 -33.72 -16.99 2.98
C ASN A 185 -34.80 -16.00 3.49
N GLY A 186 -35.93 -15.89 2.77
CA GLY A 186 -37.04 -14.98 3.08
C GLY A 186 -36.88 -13.52 2.62
N ALA A 187 -35.77 -13.17 1.96
CA ALA A 187 -35.53 -11.85 1.40
C ALA A 187 -35.62 -11.86 -0.14
N ARG A 188 -36.19 -10.81 -0.75
CA ARG A 188 -36.28 -10.64 -2.22
C ARG A 188 -35.01 -9.97 -2.76
N TYR A 189 -34.46 -10.46 -3.85
CA TYR A 189 -33.26 -9.91 -4.51
C TYR A 189 -33.51 -9.73 -6.00
N TYR A 190 -32.87 -8.73 -6.60
CA TYR A 190 -32.79 -8.59 -8.06
C TYR A 190 -31.73 -9.56 -8.59
N THR A 191 -32.16 -10.60 -9.31
CA THR A 191 -31.29 -11.66 -9.81
C THR A 191 -31.09 -11.53 -11.32
N ARG A 192 -29.84 -11.65 -11.76
CA ARG A 192 -29.49 -11.96 -13.15
C ARG A 192 -28.94 -13.38 -13.23
N ARG A 193 -29.63 -14.27 -13.94
CA ARG A 193 -29.12 -15.61 -14.28
C ARG A 193 -28.40 -15.53 -15.61
N ILE A 194 -27.14 -15.93 -15.64
CA ILE A 194 -26.19 -15.72 -16.74
C ILE A 194 -25.69 -17.09 -17.22
N VAL A 195 -25.72 -17.30 -18.54
CA VAL A 195 -25.12 -18.45 -19.21
C VAL A 195 -24.12 -17.93 -20.24
N VAL A 196 -22.93 -18.50 -20.27
CA VAL A 196 -21.94 -18.28 -21.35
C VAL A 196 -21.65 -19.61 -22.02
N ALA A 197 -21.65 -19.64 -23.36
CA ALA A 197 -21.24 -20.81 -24.13
C ALA A 197 -20.14 -20.45 -25.15
N LYS A 198 -19.17 -21.36 -25.30
CA LYS A 198 -18.09 -21.30 -26.30
C LYS A 198 -17.61 -22.72 -26.62
N ASN A 199 -17.43 -23.02 -27.91
CA ASN A 199 -16.80 -24.28 -28.38
C ASN A 199 -17.38 -25.58 -27.76
N GLY A 200 -18.69 -25.68 -27.59
CA GLY A 200 -19.33 -26.88 -27.03
C GLY A 200 -19.22 -27.06 -25.51
N VAL A 201 -18.83 -25.99 -24.80
CA VAL A 201 -18.78 -25.90 -23.33
C VAL A 201 -19.62 -24.70 -22.88
N CYS A 202 -20.31 -24.82 -21.75
CA CYS A 202 -21.01 -23.71 -21.13
C CYS A 202 -20.64 -23.53 -19.65
N SER A 203 -20.95 -22.34 -19.11
CA SER A 203 -20.87 -22.03 -17.69
C SER A 203 -22.08 -21.18 -17.29
N LYS A 204 -22.47 -21.26 -16.02
CA LYS A 204 -23.70 -20.72 -15.44
C LYS A 204 -23.35 -19.95 -14.17
N ALA A 205 -23.95 -18.78 -13.96
CA ALA A 205 -23.80 -18.01 -12.73
C ALA A 205 -25.04 -17.13 -12.47
N SER A 206 -25.44 -16.99 -11.22
CA SER A 206 -26.55 -16.13 -10.76
C SER A 206 -25.97 -15.00 -9.92
N THR A 207 -26.16 -13.74 -10.34
CA THR A 207 -25.77 -12.56 -9.54
C THR A 207 -26.99 -11.93 -8.89
N ARG A 208 -26.92 -11.69 -7.58
CA ARG A 208 -28.04 -11.28 -6.72
C ARG A 208 -27.74 -9.94 -6.09
N HIS A 209 -28.69 -9.00 -6.18
CA HIS A 209 -28.47 -7.61 -5.80
C HIS A 209 -29.55 -7.10 -4.84
N GLU A 210 -29.09 -6.32 -3.87
CA GLU A 210 -29.89 -5.54 -2.94
C GLU A 210 -30.14 -4.14 -3.50
N LYS A 211 -31.31 -3.54 -3.22
CA LYS A 211 -31.55 -2.13 -3.58
C LYS A 211 -31.07 -1.23 -2.45
N ASP A 212 -30.15 -0.32 -2.75
CA ASP A 212 -29.66 0.65 -1.77
C ASP A 212 -30.78 1.65 -1.44
N GLY A 213 -31.01 1.91 -0.15
CA GLY A 213 -32.04 2.84 0.30
C GLY A 213 -31.75 4.29 -0.13
N GLU A 214 -32.78 5.01 -0.57
CA GLU A 214 -32.67 6.44 -0.90
C GLU A 214 -32.26 7.25 0.34
N ARG A 215 -30.98 7.64 0.41
CA ARG A 215 -30.52 8.64 1.37
C ARG A 215 -31.08 10.01 0.98
N THR A 216 -32.22 10.38 1.55
CA THR A 216 -32.68 11.77 1.49
C THR A 216 -31.63 12.69 2.12
N ALA A 217 -31.48 13.91 1.62
CA ALA A 217 -30.40 14.83 1.99
C ALA A 217 -30.44 15.36 3.46
N LYS A 218 -31.24 14.74 4.34
CA LYS A 218 -31.37 15.09 5.77
C LYS A 218 -30.48 14.27 6.70
N ASP A 219 -30.03 13.09 6.29
CA ASP A 219 -29.33 12.13 7.17
C ASP A 219 -27.80 12.11 6.99
N ALA A 220 -27.23 13.13 6.33
CA ALA A 220 -25.79 13.35 6.30
C ALA A 220 -25.31 14.03 7.60
N PRO A 221 -24.31 13.49 8.32
CA PRO A 221 -23.79 14.14 9.52
C PRO A 221 -23.09 15.46 9.15
N ARG A 222 -23.71 16.58 9.53
CA ARG A 222 -23.14 17.92 9.32
C ARG A 222 -21.86 18.08 10.16
N ARG A 223 -20.70 17.96 9.52
CA ARG A 223 -19.44 18.49 10.07
C ARG A 223 -19.43 20.01 9.87
N THR A 224 -20.02 20.75 10.79
CA THR A 224 -19.74 22.18 10.94
C THR A 224 -18.52 22.35 11.84
N CYS A 225 -17.46 22.94 11.28
CA CYS A 225 -16.30 23.36 12.03
C CYS A 225 -16.68 24.55 12.92
N ASP A 226 -16.54 24.42 14.23
CA ASP A 226 -16.45 25.57 15.13
C ASP A 226 -15.34 25.36 16.16
N PHE A 227 -14.42 26.32 16.21
CA PHE A 227 -13.46 26.45 17.30
C PHE A 227 -14.21 26.77 18.59
N HIS A 228 -13.87 26.11 19.70
CA HIS A 228 -13.44 26.79 20.94
C HIS A 228 -12.85 25.81 21.96
N TYR A 229 -11.78 26.26 22.64
CA TYR A 229 -11.29 25.63 23.86
C TYR A 229 -12.32 25.79 24.98
N ASN A 230 -12.63 24.71 25.72
CA ASN A 230 -12.37 24.70 27.17
C ASN A 230 -12.52 23.32 27.84
N CYS A 231 -11.97 23.23 29.04
CA CYS A 231 -11.59 22.01 29.76
C CYS A 231 -12.71 21.30 30.53
N LEU A 232 -12.47 20.00 30.76
CA LEU A 232 -12.81 19.19 31.94
C LEU A 232 -14.28 18.82 32.24
N GLN A 233 -14.49 17.52 32.49
CA GLN A 233 -15.64 16.99 33.24
C GLN A 233 -15.56 17.39 34.73
N PRO A 234 -16.65 17.21 35.48
CA PRO A 234 -16.70 16.05 36.36
C PRO A 234 -18.00 15.23 36.30
N GLN A 235 -17.95 14.07 36.97
CA GLN A 235 -18.93 12.98 36.90
C GLN A 235 -20.20 13.19 37.76
N LEU A 236 -21.16 12.29 37.50
CA LEU A 236 -22.11 11.69 38.45
C LEU A 236 -23.34 12.49 38.93
N LYS A 237 -24.50 11.81 38.79
CA LYS A 237 -25.75 11.92 39.57
C LYS A 237 -26.51 13.26 39.51
N SER A 238 -27.63 13.25 38.78
CA SER A 238 -28.86 13.90 39.28
C SER A 238 -30.08 13.00 39.07
N GLN A 239 -30.58 12.45 40.18
CA GLN A 239 -32.02 12.29 40.38
C GLN A 239 -32.45 13.34 41.40
N LEU A 240 -33.73 13.71 41.32
CA LEU A 240 -34.50 14.51 42.28
C LEU A 240 -34.21 16.02 42.35
N ARG A 241 -35.21 16.78 41.85
CA ARG A 241 -35.95 17.88 42.54
C ARG A 241 -35.13 19.06 43.09
N SER A 242 -35.56 20.32 43.09
CA SER A 242 -36.75 21.06 42.64
C SER A 242 -36.69 22.40 43.41
N THR A 243 -37.21 23.49 42.83
CA THR A 243 -37.81 24.66 43.52
C THR A 243 -36.95 25.65 44.36
N THR A 244 -37.09 26.94 43.97
CA THR A 244 -37.07 28.18 44.80
C THR A 244 -35.69 28.69 45.27
N LYS A 245 -35.11 29.86 44.90
CA LYS A 245 -35.54 31.26 44.59
C LYS A 245 -35.46 32.21 45.82
N LEU A 246 -34.88 33.42 45.63
CA LEU A 246 -34.62 34.53 46.61
C LEU A 246 -33.48 34.24 47.64
N MET A 247 -32.70 35.21 48.17
CA MET A 247 -32.73 36.69 48.08
C MET A 247 -31.33 37.34 48.33
N THR A 248 -31.16 38.60 47.88
CA THR A 248 -30.39 39.78 48.44
C THR A 248 -29.44 39.63 49.67
N THR A 249 -28.41 40.45 49.95
CA THR A 249 -27.74 41.63 49.33
C THR A 249 -26.53 42.07 50.21
N THR A 250 -25.53 42.81 49.68
CA THR A 250 -24.45 43.56 50.39
C THR A 250 -23.42 42.74 51.21
N CYS A 251 -22.18 43.21 51.51
CA CYS A 251 -21.57 44.53 51.34
C CYS A 251 -20.02 44.48 51.13
N PHE A 252 -19.49 45.59 50.60
CA PHE A 252 -18.15 46.24 50.77
C PHE A 252 -17.00 45.48 51.46
N MET A 253 -15.80 45.41 50.85
CA MET A 253 -14.63 46.31 51.05
C MET A 253 -14.11 46.40 52.51
N ARG A 254 -12.81 46.45 52.81
CA ARG A 254 -11.59 46.65 51.99
C ARG A 254 -10.35 46.09 52.73
N THR A 255 -9.31 45.77 51.97
CA THR A 255 -7.87 45.84 52.31
C THR A 255 -7.42 46.02 53.77
N GLU A 256 -6.53 45.13 54.25
CA GLU A 256 -5.25 45.55 54.85
C GLU A 256 -4.23 44.38 54.87
N SER A 257 -2.94 44.73 54.73
CA SER A 257 -1.76 43.88 54.94
C SER A 257 -0.72 44.72 55.68
N PRO A 258 0.19 44.15 56.51
CA PRO A 258 1.54 43.86 56.00
C PRO A 258 2.39 42.81 56.79
N THR A 259 3.62 42.55 56.30
CA THR A 259 4.79 41.89 56.96
C THR A 259 4.69 40.38 57.29
N GLY A 260 5.74 39.55 57.21
CA GLY A 260 7.10 39.71 56.66
C GLY A 260 8.12 38.69 57.24
N SER A 261 9.09 38.20 56.43
CA SER A 261 10.17 37.22 56.77
C SER A 261 9.71 35.75 56.97
N ALA A 262 10.28 34.69 56.37
CA ALA A 262 11.29 34.46 55.32
C ALA A 262 11.04 33.02 54.72
N ALA A 263 11.82 32.37 53.84
CA ALA A 263 13.15 32.62 53.26
C ALA A 263 13.23 32.16 51.78
N ALA A 264 14.28 31.40 51.37
CA ALA A 264 14.57 31.01 49.98
C ALA A 264 14.49 29.50 49.69
N ILE A 265 14.21 29.14 48.43
CA ILE A 265 15.04 28.29 47.54
C ILE A 265 14.49 28.37 46.08
N ILE A 266 15.36 28.14 45.10
CA ILE A 266 15.24 28.53 43.69
C ILE A 266 14.71 27.40 42.80
N ASN A 267 13.89 27.73 41.79
CA ASN A 267 13.51 26.85 40.66
C ASN A 267 13.69 27.61 39.31
N PRO A 268 14.27 27.00 38.27
CA PRO A 268 14.29 27.58 36.92
C PRO A 268 13.03 27.18 36.09
N PRO A 269 12.44 28.09 35.29
CA PRO A 269 11.24 27.80 34.50
C PRO A 269 11.51 27.50 33.00
N LYS A 270 10.48 26.94 32.36
CA LYS A 270 10.35 26.66 30.91
C LYS A 270 10.47 27.93 30.04
N PRO A 271 10.85 27.80 28.76
CA PRO A 271 10.48 28.77 27.72
C PRO A 271 9.10 28.45 27.11
N ALA A 272 8.40 29.51 26.68
CA ALA A 272 7.10 29.46 26.02
C ALA A 272 7.19 29.98 24.56
N ALA A 273 6.08 29.89 23.82
CA ALA A 273 6.01 30.29 22.42
C ALA A 273 5.41 31.69 22.18
N ALA A 274 5.74 32.23 21.00
CA ALA A 274 4.95 33.12 20.15
C ALA A 274 5.01 34.67 20.30
N SER A 275 5.00 35.27 19.09
CA SER A 275 4.61 36.64 18.72
C SER A 275 5.65 37.78 18.82
N GLY A 276 5.70 38.57 17.73
CA GLY A 276 6.54 39.76 17.56
C GLY A 276 6.23 40.44 16.22
N LEU A 277 5.32 41.41 16.25
CA LEU A 277 4.87 42.22 15.11
C LEU A 277 5.53 43.61 15.20
N VAL A 278 6.23 44.08 14.17
CA VAL A 278 6.71 45.47 14.03
C VAL A 278 6.59 45.92 12.56
N GLN A 279 6.38 47.22 12.36
CA GLN A 279 5.97 47.85 11.10
C GLN A 279 6.84 49.08 10.78
N GLY A 280 7.12 49.33 9.49
CA GLY A 280 7.79 50.54 8.96
C GLY A 280 9.22 50.32 8.43
N VAL A 281 9.77 51.09 7.47
CA VAL A 281 9.28 52.20 6.61
C VAL A 281 10.15 52.26 5.33
N LEU A 282 9.52 52.51 4.18
CA LEU A 282 9.90 53.15 2.88
C LEU A 282 11.35 53.25 2.32
N ASP A 283 11.38 53.57 1.01
CA ASP A 283 12.50 53.91 0.09
C ASP A 283 13.37 52.71 -0.33
N GLY A 284 13.74 52.44 -1.60
CA GLY A 284 13.87 53.16 -2.88
C GLY A 284 15.09 52.50 -3.59
N ASP A 285 15.32 52.43 -4.91
CA ASP A 285 14.67 52.92 -6.14
C ASP A 285 14.89 51.87 -7.27
N ASP A 286 14.35 52.14 -8.46
CA ASP A 286 14.57 51.37 -9.69
C ASP A 286 16.02 51.40 -10.20
N ASP A 287 16.45 50.39 -10.96
CA ASP A 287 17.17 50.63 -12.23
C ASP A 287 17.00 49.47 -13.22
N ASP A 288 16.77 49.81 -14.49
CA ASP A 288 16.60 48.88 -15.61
C ASP A 288 17.94 48.63 -16.32
N GLY A 289 18.09 47.50 -17.01
CA GLY A 289 19.35 47.17 -17.69
C GLY A 289 19.28 46.06 -18.74
N GLU A 290 18.65 46.33 -19.88
CA GLU A 290 18.84 45.50 -21.09
C GLU A 290 20.23 45.74 -21.70
N GLY A 291 20.83 44.70 -22.30
CA GLY A 291 22.13 44.81 -22.99
C GLY A 291 22.55 43.53 -23.72
N GLU A 292 22.70 43.62 -25.04
CA GLU A 292 22.85 42.48 -25.95
C GLU A 292 24.26 41.87 -26.06
N ASN A 293 24.31 40.64 -26.58
CA ASN A 293 25.27 40.07 -27.55
C ASN A 293 26.71 40.65 -27.64
N ASN A 294 27.72 39.77 -27.52
CA ASN A 294 28.47 39.30 -28.71
C ASN A 294 29.53 38.22 -28.40
N ASP A 295 29.72 37.31 -29.35
CA ASP A 295 30.95 36.52 -29.53
C ASP A 295 32.15 37.45 -29.81
N TYR A 296 33.36 37.07 -29.41
CA TYR A 296 34.48 36.89 -30.37
C TYR A 296 35.72 36.26 -29.72
N GLN A 297 36.61 35.75 -30.57
CA GLN A 297 37.62 34.75 -30.24
C GLN A 297 39.07 35.32 -30.25
N LYS A 298 39.91 34.79 -29.35
CA LYS A 298 41.36 34.50 -29.52
C LYS A 298 42.43 35.60 -29.32
N ILE A 299 43.68 35.08 -29.21
CA ILE A 299 45.00 35.72 -29.04
C ILE A 299 45.31 36.09 -27.57
N GLY A 300 46.46 35.74 -26.95
CA GLY A 300 47.55 34.84 -27.35
C GLY A 300 48.97 35.42 -27.13
N THR A 301 49.80 34.76 -26.31
CA THR A 301 51.28 34.91 -26.18
C THR A 301 51.79 33.64 -25.47
N ASP A 302 52.66 32.76 -25.98
CA ASP A 302 53.94 32.83 -26.73
C ASP A 302 55.18 32.73 -25.81
N LEU A 303 55.99 31.67 -26.01
CA LEU A 303 57.43 31.59 -25.69
C LEU A 303 58.04 30.33 -26.32
N LYS A 304 59.24 30.46 -26.92
CA LYS A 304 59.86 29.51 -27.86
C LYS A 304 61.15 28.88 -27.33
N SER A 305 61.43 27.64 -27.78
CA SER A 305 62.70 27.17 -28.39
C SER A 305 62.72 25.63 -28.40
N GLY A 306 63.36 24.90 -29.31
CA GLY A 306 64.07 25.25 -30.55
C GLY A 306 64.90 24.04 -31.01
N GLY A 307 64.86 23.63 -32.29
CA GLY A 307 65.72 22.55 -32.82
C GLY A 307 65.11 21.65 -33.91
N GLN A 308 65.77 21.60 -35.06
CA GLN A 308 65.54 20.76 -36.25
C GLN A 308 66.93 20.51 -36.89
N PRO A 309 67.13 19.68 -37.94
CA PRO A 309 66.30 18.60 -38.50
C PRO A 309 67.11 17.28 -38.77
N ASN A 310 66.48 16.23 -39.31
CA ASN A 310 66.92 15.59 -40.58
C ASN A 310 65.97 14.48 -41.08
N ASN A 311 65.96 14.31 -42.42
CA ASN A 311 65.15 13.35 -43.17
C ASN A 311 65.81 11.95 -43.25
N ASP A 312 65.01 10.89 -43.34
CA ASP A 312 64.84 10.18 -44.62
C ASP A 312 63.74 9.10 -44.59
N GLY A 313 63.08 8.89 -45.74
CA GLY A 313 61.87 8.06 -45.83
C GLY A 313 62.05 6.69 -46.47
N LYS A 314 61.22 5.71 -46.07
CA LYS A 314 60.92 4.51 -46.89
C LYS A 314 59.53 3.94 -46.60
N LYS A 315 58.70 3.84 -47.65
CA LYS A 315 57.32 3.29 -47.61
C LYS A 315 57.34 1.78 -47.31
N ARG A 316 56.45 1.28 -46.42
CA ARG A 316 55.76 -0.02 -46.62
C ARG A 316 54.56 -0.32 -45.67
N LYS A 317 53.40 -0.52 -46.30
CA LYS A 317 52.17 -1.29 -45.91
C LYS A 317 51.60 -1.21 -44.48
N ARG A 318 50.34 -0.74 -44.41
CA ARG A 318 49.38 -0.90 -43.30
C ARG A 318 49.31 -2.35 -42.77
N LYS A 319 49.29 -2.51 -41.44
CA LYS A 319 48.56 -3.58 -40.73
C LYS A 319 47.81 -2.97 -39.54
N ASN A 320 46.48 -3.10 -39.52
CA ASN A 320 45.65 -2.64 -38.41
C ASN A 320 45.97 -3.45 -37.13
N LYS A 321 46.55 -2.80 -36.12
CA LYS A 321 46.43 -3.28 -34.74
C LYS A 321 45.02 -2.96 -34.23
N LYS A 322 44.10 -3.92 -34.30
CA LYS A 322 42.85 -3.85 -33.52
C LYS A 322 43.23 -3.57 -32.06
N LYS A 323 42.71 -2.49 -31.47
CA LYS A 323 42.89 -2.19 -30.05
C LYS A 323 42.47 -3.43 -29.25
N LYS A 324 43.34 -3.92 -28.35
CA LYS A 324 42.93 -4.92 -27.35
C LYS A 324 41.74 -4.31 -26.59
N LYS A 325 40.59 -5.02 -26.54
CA LYS A 325 39.53 -4.68 -25.59
C LYS A 325 40.18 -4.60 -24.21
N LYS A 326 40.02 -3.48 -23.50
CA LYS A 326 40.32 -3.46 -22.06
C LYS A 326 39.39 -4.52 -21.43
N LYS A 327 39.96 -5.38 -20.58
CA LYS A 327 39.17 -6.24 -19.70
C LYS A 327 38.27 -5.33 -18.88
N ALA A 328 36.99 -5.64 -18.76
CA ALA A 328 36.12 -4.93 -17.82
C ALA A 328 36.71 -5.10 -16.41
N SER A 329 36.82 -4.00 -15.68
CA SER A 329 36.99 -4.04 -14.23
C SER A 329 35.71 -4.60 -13.62
N ASN A 330 35.82 -5.50 -12.63
CA ASN A 330 34.66 -5.89 -11.82
C ASN A 330 34.03 -4.60 -11.26
N GLY A 331 32.76 -4.35 -11.60
CA GLY A 331 32.06 -3.15 -11.16
C GLY A 331 31.91 -3.16 -9.65
N GLN A 332 32.63 -2.28 -8.96
CA GLN A 332 32.40 -1.98 -7.56
C GLN A 332 31.62 -0.67 -7.45
N GLN A 333 30.70 -0.62 -6.49
CA GLN A 333 29.99 0.62 -6.14
C GLN A 333 30.98 1.66 -5.58
N THR A 334 30.67 2.94 -5.78
CA THR A 334 31.44 4.06 -5.20
C THR A 334 31.06 4.32 -3.74
N THR A 335 31.83 5.17 -3.06
CA THR A 335 31.44 5.75 -1.76
C THR A 335 31.52 7.27 -1.87
N PRO A 336 30.41 8.02 -1.81
CA PRO A 336 29.02 7.53 -1.67
C PRO A 336 28.55 6.69 -2.88
N PRO A 337 27.53 5.83 -2.71
CA PRO A 337 27.02 4.99 -3.79
C PRO A 337 26.34 5.85 -4.85
N ARG A 338 26.86 5.80 -6.08
CA ARG A 338 26.43 6.66 -7.22
C ARG A 338 26.49 5.97 -8.59
N MET A 339 26.90 4.70 -8.66
CA MET A 339 26.87 3.92 -9.91
C MET A 339 25.51 3.23 -10.06
N PRO A 340 24.81 3.38 -11.21
CA PRO A 340 23.56 2.67 -11.48
C PRO A 340 23.72 1.16 -11.39
N LEU A 341 22.80 0.46 -10.73
CA LEU A 341 22.90 -1.00 -10.58
C LEU A 341 22.99 -1.77 -11.91
N PRO A 342 22.29 -1.41 -13.01
CA PRO A 342 22.48 -2.06 -14.32
C PRO A 342 23.91 -1.93 -14.89
N SER A 343 24.70 -0.97 -14.40
CA SER A 343 26.12 -0.82 -14.75
C SER A 343 27.06 -1.71 -13.93
N ILE A 344 26.56 -2.34 -12.86
CA ILE A 344 27.27 -3.30 -12.01
C ILE A 344 26.80 -4.73 -12.33
N PHE A 345 25.48 -4.94 -12.38
CA PHE A 345 24.81 -6.20 -12.70
C PHE A 345 24.41 -6.25 -14.18
N HIS A 346 25.39 -6.47 -15.05
CA HIS A 346 25.21 -6.42 -16.51
C HIS A 346 24.24 -7.47 -17.10
N ASP A 347 23.98 -8.55 -16.37
CA ASP A 347 23.02 -9.60 -16.73
C ASP A 347 21.62 -9.36 -16.10
N GLN A 348 21.43 -8.23 -15.41
CA GLN A 348 20.22 -7.84 -14.68
C GLN A 348 19.82 -8.85 -13.57
N ARG A 349 20.75 -9.68 -13.10
CA ARG A 349 20.52 -10.61 -11.99
C ARG A 349 20.92 -9.96 -10.68
N TYR A 350 19.95 -9.35 -10.01
CA TYR A 350 20.14 -8.74 -8.69
C TYR A 350 20.09 -9.80 -7.58
N PRO A 351 20.76 -9.56 -6.43
CA PRO A 351 20.79 -10.52 -5.33
C PRO A 351 19.39 -10.78 -4.76
N GLU A 352 19.07 -12.07 -4.58
CA GLU A 352 17.85 -12.55 -3.94
C GLU A 352 17.79 -12.10 -2.47
N GLY A 353 16.57 -12.09 -1.92
CA GLY A 353 16.34 -11.96 -0.49
C GLY A 353 16.78 -13.18 0.33
N GLU A 354 16.52 -13.12 1.63
CA GLU A 354 16.50 -14.30 2.50
C GLU A 354 15.21 -15.07 2.21
N ILE A 355 15.34 -16.25 1.59
CA ILE A 355 14.21 -17.13 1.29
C ILE A 355 13.94 -18.02 2.51
N VAL A 356 12.72 -17.98 3.02
CA VAL A 356 12.27 -18.81 4.15
C VAL A 356 11.13 -19.72 3.71
N GLU A 357 11.26 -21.01 4.03
CA GLU A 357 10.19 -21.99 3.84
C GLU A 357 9.03 -21.68 4.80
N TYR A 358 7.79 -21.72 4.31
CA TYR A 358 6.62 -21.49 5.15
C TYR A 358 6.63 -22.43 6.36
N ALA A 359 6.35 -21.90 7.55
CA ALA A 359 6.26 -22.69 8.77
C ALA A 359 5.19 -23.78 8.60
N ALA A 360 5.63 -25.05 8.56
CA ALA A 360 4.79 -26.16 8.16
C ALA A 360 3.52 -26.29 9.03
N CYS A 361 2.37 -25.89 8.50
CA CYS A 361 1.08 -26.02 9.15
C CYS A 361 0.58 -27.47 9.09
N ASN A 362 1.17 -28.33 9.94
CA ASN A 362 0.84 -29.73 10.21
C ASN A 362 1.01 -30.73 9.04
N ASP A 363 1.68 -31.85 9.33
CA ASP A 363 2.05 -32.95 8.40
C ASP A 363 0.88 -33.77 7.79
N ASN A 364 -0.32 -33.20 7.59
CA ASN A 364 -1.52 -33.94 7.14
C ASN A 364 -2.23 -33.38 5.90
N LEU A 365 -1.66 -32.39 5.21
CA LEU A 365 -2.16 -31.94 3.89
C LEU A 365 -1.02 -31.84 2.87
N GLN A 366 -0.54 -32.99 2.38
CA GLN A 366 0.03 -33.05 1.03
C GLN A 366 -1.08 -32.75 0.02
N ARG A 367 -1.33 -31.45 -0.20
CA ARG A 367 -2.40 -30.98 -1.09
C ARG A 367 -1.91 -30.58 -2.47
N THR A 368 -0.59 -30.56 -2.70
CA THR A 368 0.02 -30.10 -3.96
C THR A 368 -0.45 -30.93 -5.15
N THR A 369 -1.48 -30.43 -5.83
CA THR A 369 -2.06 -31.15 -6.96
C THR A 369 -1.18 -31.02 -8.21
N ALA A 370 -1.36 -31.90 -9.20
CA ALA A 370 -0.69 -31.75 -10.48
C ALA A 370 -1.10 -30.46 -11.23
N GLU A 371 -2.24 -29.85 -10.86
CA GLU A 371 -2.68 -28.56 -11.39
C GLU A 371 -1.99 -27.40 -10.68
N GLU A 372 -1.83 -27.50 -9.37
CA GLU A 372 -1.03 -26.59 -8.54
C GLU A 372 0.43 -26.59 -9.01
N LEU A 373 1.07 -27.75 -9.21
CA LEU A 373 2.41 -27.84 -9.81
C LEU A 373 2.51 -27.21 -11.22
N ARG A 374 1.43 -27.22 -12.00
CA ARG A 374 1.37 -26.56 -13.32
C ARG A 374 1.14 -25.04 -13.21
N HIS A 375 0.32 -24.61 -12.26
CA HIS A 375 0.12 -23.20 -11.93
C HIS A 375 1.44 -22.59 -11.43
N GLN A 376 2.09 -23.30 -10.52
CA GLN A 376 3.43 -23.03 -10.00
C GLN A 376 4.47 -22.89 -11.11
N ALA A 377 4.57 -23.86 -12.03
CA ALA A 377 5.48 -23.77 -13.18
C ALA A 377 5.11 -22.63 -14.15
N ALA A 378 3.83 -22.27 -14.28
CA ALA A 378 3.39 -21.14 -15.09
C ALA A 378 3.72 -19.78 -14.43
N ILE A 379 3.57 -19.67 -13.11
CA ILE A 379 3.97 -18.50 -12.31
C ILE A 379 5.48 -18.29 -12.44
N GLN A 380 6.31 -19.33 -12.25
CA GLN A 380 7.77 -19.23 -12.42
C GLN A 380 8.18 -18.66 -13.78
N ASN A 381 7.51 -19.05 -14.87
CA ASN A 381 7.82 -18.54 -16.21
C ASN A 381 7.26 -17.14 -16.51
N MET A 382 6.34 -16.61 -15.69
CA MET A 382 5.91 -15.20 -15.72
C MET A 382 6.69 -14.31 -14.74
N ASN A 383 7.58 -14.89 -13.93
CA ASN A 383 8.06 -14.27 -12.70
C ASN A 383 9.34 -13.45 -12.83
N ASP A 384 10.16 -13.72 -13.85
CA ASP A 384 11.51 -13.16 -13.93
C ASP A 384 11.50 -11.63 -13.82
N GLU A 385 10.62 -10.93 -14.54
CA GLU A 385 10.52 -9.47 -14.45
C GLU A 385 9.93 -8.99 -13.10
N PHE A 386 8.97 -9.72 -12.53
CA PHE A 386 8.34 -9.37 -11.25
C PHE A 386 9.35 -9.39 -10.10
N LEU A 387 10.04 -10.51 -9.91
CA LEU A 387 11.06 -10.66 -8.89
C LEU A 387 12.31 -9.82 -9.18
N THR A 388 12.72 -9.70 -10.45
CA THR A 388 13.87 -8.83 -10.81
C THR A 388 13.62 -7.38 -10.45
N ASN A 389 12.43 -6.84 -10.70
CA ASN A 389 12.08 -5.46 -10.33
C ASN A 389 12.14 -5.25 -8.79
N TYR A 390 11.62 -6.18 -7.98
CA TYR A 390 11.72 -6.11 -6.51
C TYR A 390 13.16 -6.28 -6.01
N ARG A 391 13.90 -7.26 -6.52
CA ARG A 391 15.31 -7.51 -6.14
C ARG A 391 16.22 -6.33 -6.52
N GLN A 392 15.94 -5.65 -7.64
CA GLN A 392 16.61 -4.41 -8.01
C GLN A 392 16.30 -3.28 -7.03
N ALA A 393 15.01 -3.00 -6.77
CA ALA A 393 14.60 -1.97 -5.81
C ALA A 393 15.21 -2.21 -4.41
N ALA A 394 15.19 -3.47 -3.97
CA ALA A 394 15.78 -3.87 -2.70
C ALA A 394 17.30 -3.69 -2.69
N GLU A 395 18.02 -4.05 -3.75
CA GLU A 395 19.48 -3.83 -3.81
C GLU A 395 19.85 -2.35 -3.80
N VAL A 396 19.05 -1.48 -4.45
CA VAL A 396 19.22 -0.02 -4.32
C VAL A 396 19.03 0.40 -2.86
N HIS A 397 17.93 -0.02 -2.25
CA HIS A 397 17.63 0.29 -0.86
C HIS A 397 18.74 -0.19 0.09
N ARG A 398 19.24 -1.42 -0.09
CA ARG A 398 20.32 -2.00 0.71
C ARG A 398 21.61 -1.17 0.64
N GLN A 399 22.05 -0.79 -0.56
CA GLN A 399 23.29 -0.01 -0.73
C GLN A 399 23.15 1.42 -0.19
N VAL A 400 22.00 2.08 -0.43
CA VAL A 400 21.73 3.41 0.13
C VAL A 400 21.67 3.37 1.66
N ARG A 401 20.87 2.45 2.23
CA ARG A 401 20.75 2.24 3.69
C ARG A 401 22.10 2.00 4.35
N GLN A 402 22.94 1.13 3.78
CA GLN A 402 24.27 0.84 4.34
C GLN A 402 25.16 2.09 4.39
N TYR A 403 25.14 2.92 3.34
CA TYR A 403 25.88 4.18 3.32
C TYR A 403 25.31 5.18 4.33
N VAL A 404 23.99 5.35 4.37
CA VAL A 404 23.27 6.25 5.27
C VAL A 404 23.54 5.93 6.74
N GLN A 405 23.58 4.64 7.11
CA GLN A 405 23.97 4.19 8.44
C GLN A 405 25.42 4.56 8.82
N SER A 406 26.32 4.75 7.85
CA SER A 406 27.71 5.13 8.11
C SER A 406 27.91 6.63 8.38
N ILE A 407 27.03 7.47 7.81
CA ILE A 407 27.07 8.93 7.95
C ILE A 407 26.14 9.47 9.04
N THR A 408 25.03 8.78 9.35
CA THR A 408 24.03 9.21 10.36
C THR A 408 24.65 9.27 11.75
N LYS A 409 24.99 10.48 12.21
CA LYS A 409 25.64 10.77 13.49
C LYS A 409 25.14 12.10 14.05
N PRO A 410 25.21 12.33 15.38
CA PRO A 410 24.86 13.61 15.97
C PRO A 410 25.65 14.76 15.32
N GLY A 411 24.97 15.87 15.01
CA GLY A 411 25.50 16.99 14.25
C GLY A 411 25.13 17.00 12.76
N VAL A 412 24.62 15.90 12.19
CA VAL A 412 24.17 15.84 10.78
C VAL A 412 22.84 16.57 10.59
N SER A 413 22.72 17.29 9.47
CA SER A 413 21.50 17.95 9.02
C SER A 413 20.48 16.94 8.49
N MET A 414 19.20 17.09 8.85
CA MET A 414 18.13 16.27 8.28
C MET A 414 17.95 16.54 6.78
N SER A 415 18.09 17.80 6.34
CA SER A 415 18.06 18.16 4.91
C SER A 415 19.19 17.51 4.12
N GLU A 416 20.42 17.50 4.67
CA GLU A 416 21.59 16.83 4.08
C GLU A 416 21.38 15.31 4.03
N LEU A 417 20.88 14.70 5.10
CA LEU A 417 20.62 13.27 5.17
C LEU A 417 19.56 12.82 4.15
N ALA A 418 18.47 13.58 4.01
CA ALA A 418 17.45 13.34 2.98
C ALA A 418 18.01 13.53 1.56
N HIS A 419 18.86 14.53 1.34
CA HIS A 419 19.52 14.74 0.05
C HIS A 419 20.44 13.56 -0.32
N GLU A 420 21.22 13.05 0.63
CA GLU A 420 22.11 11.90 0.42
C GLU A 420 21.36 10.60 0.13
N ILE A 421 20.25 10.34 0.84
CA ILE A 421 19.36 9.18 0.58
C ILE A 421 18.83 9.24 -0.86
N GLU A 422 18.19 10.34 -1.23
CA GLU A 422 17.46 10.44 -2.50
C GLU A 422 18.39 10.53 -3.71
N THR A 423 19.53 11.22 -3.56
CA THR A 423 20.58 11.24 -4.58
C THR A 423 21.20 9.85 -4.75
N GLY A 424 21.34 9.09 -3.66
CA GLY A 424 21.71 7.68 -3.71
C GLY A 424 20.71 6.84 -4.50
N VAL A 425 19.40 6.96 -4.22
CA VAL A 425 18.36 6.20 -4.93
C VAL A 425 18.32 6.55 -6.41
N ARG A 426 18.26 7.85 -6.78
CA ARG A 426 18.24 8.33 -8.17
C ARG A 426 19.45 7.80 -8.96
N ALA A 427 20.65 7.92 -8.40
CA ALA A 427 21.88 7.47 -9.05
C ALA A 427 21.95 5.95 -9.19
N LEU A 428 21.44 5.17 -8.23
CA LEU A 428 21.49 3.70 -8.27
C LEU A 428 20.38 3.07 -9.11
N THR A 429 19.20 3.68 -9.20
CA THR A 429 18.19 3.30 -10.20
C THR A 429 18.63 3.72 -11.60
N GLY A 430 19.37 4.83 -11.73
CA GLY A 430 19.70 5.46 -13.01
C GLY A 430 18.59 6.39 -13.52
N HIS A 431 17.67 6.80 -12.64
CA HIS A 431 16.51 7.63 -12.94
C HIS A 431 16.53 8.88 -12.06
N GLU A 432 16.86 10.02 -12.66
CA GLU A 432 16.97 11.31 -11.97
C GLU A 432 15.60 11.90 -11.63
N GLY A 433 14.52 11.45 -12.28
CA GLY A 433 13.16 11.94 -12.02
C GLY A 433 12.94 13.40 -12.43
N ILE A 434 13.72 13.91 -13.39
CA ILE A 434 13.62 15.27 -13.95
C ILE A 434 12.83 15.29 -15.26
N GLU A 435 13.04 14.29 -16.13
CA GLU A 435 12.27 14.15 -17.37
C GLU A 435 10.85 13.67 -17.08
N THR A 436 9.87 14.17 -17.84
CA THR A 436 8.46 13.85 -17.64
C THR A 436 8.21 12.34 -17.66
N GLY A 437 7.70 11.80 -16.55
CA GLY A 437 7.40 10.38 -16.39
C GLY A 437 8.61 9.49 -16.14
N ASP A 438 9.80 10.05 -15.94
CA ASP A 438 10.99 9.27 -15.58
C ASP A 438 10.88 8.65 -14.17
N ALA A 439 10.39 9.45 -13.21
CA ALA A 439 10.13 8.99 -11.85
C ALA A 439 9.06 7.89 -11.76
N LEU A 440 8.22 7.69 -12.79
CA LEU A 440 7.31 6.54 -12.84
C LEU A 440 8.02 5.24 -13.25
N LYS A 441 9.14 5.31 -13.99
CA LYS A 441 9.89 4.11 -14.40
C LYS A 441 10.62 3.51 -13.20
N ALA A 442 11.34 4.33 -12.45
CA ALA A 442 11.97 3.95 -11.20
C ALA A 442 12.38 5.19 -10.39
N GLY A 443 12.55 5.02 -9.09
CA GLY A 443 12.97 6.09 -8.20
C GLY A 443 12.49 5.89 -6.76
N LEU A 444 12.24 7.01 -6.09
CA LEU A 444 11.69 7.07 -4.74
C LEU A 444 10.20 6.75 -4.80
N ALA A 445 9.74 5.73 -4.05
CA ALA A 445 8.33 5.34 -4.03
C ALA A 445 7.45 6.30 -3.20
N PHE A 446 8.06 6.95 -2.20
CA PHE A 446 7.42 7.94 -1.33
C PHE A 446 8.50 8.90 -0.74
N PRO A 447 8.16 9.95 0.03
CA PRO A 447 9.11 10.86 0.65
C PRO A 447 10.05 10.17 1.65
N THR A 448 11.32 10.57 1.74
CA THR A 448 12.19 10.08 2.81
C THR A 448 11.72 10.59 4.19
N GLY A 449 11.21 9.68 5.02
CA GLY A 449 10.87 9.89 6.42
C GLY A 449 12.10 9.91 7.32
N LEU A 450 12.25 10.96 8.12
CA LEU A 450 13.36 11.18 9.06
C LEU A 450 12.82 11.55 10.46
N CYS A 451 11.99 10.67 11.02
CA CYS A 451 11.14 10.99 12.17
C CYS A 451 11.92 10.91 13.50
N LEU A 452 11.96 12.02 14.25
CA LEU A 452 12.67 12.10 15.54
C LEU A 452 11.73 11.86 16.74
N ASN A 453 12.19 11.09 17.72
CA ASN A 453 11.61 10.95 19.06
C ASN A 453 10.12 10.52 19.05
N ASN A 454 9.21 11.38 19.52
CA ASN A 454 7.77 11.12 19.60
C ASN A 454 7.06 11.18 18.24
N VAL A 455 7.72 11.71 17.21
CA VAL A 455 7.24 11.61 15.82
C VAL A 455 7.48 10.16 15.39
N ALA A 456 6.40 9.43 15.13
CA ALA A 456 6.46 8.03 14.72
C ALA A 456 6.82 7.93 13.24
N ALA A 457 5.97 8.52 12.38
CA ALA A 457 6.04 8.42 10.93
C ALA A 457 5.72 9.78 10.26
N HIS A 458 5.89 9.84 8.93
CA HIS A 458 5.46 10.96 8.09
C HIS A 458 6.10 12.33 8.41
N TRP A 459 7.39 12.40 8.73
CA TRP A 459 8.10 13.69 8.81
C TRP A 459 9.31 13.71 7.88
N THR A 460 9.46 14.80 7.13
CA THR A 460 10.59 15.03 6.22
C THR A 460 10.98 16.53 6.27
N PRO A 461 12.26 16.89 6.11
CA PRO A 461 12.66 18.29 5.94
C PRO A 461 11.97 18.90 4.72
N ASN A 462 11.51 20.14 4.84
CA ASN A 462 10.85 20.88 3.77
C ASN A 462 11.69 22.09 3.34
N PRO A 463 11.68 22.48 2.05
CA PRO A 463 12.37 23.68 1.57
C PRO A 463 11.95 24.93 2.33
N GLY A 464 12.93 25.77 2.69
CA GLY A 464 12.70 27.01 3.45
C GLY A 464 12.26 26.82 4.91
N ALA A 465 12.10 25.59 5.39
CA ALA A 465 11.88 25.33 6.82
C ALA A 465 13.17 25.58 7.63
N LYS A 466 13.02 25.73 8.95
CA LYS A 466 14.18 25.77 9.85
C LYS A 466 14.89 24.41 9.82
N GLU A 467 16.20 24.43 9.63
CA GLU A 467 17.03 23.23 9.64
C GLU A 467 16.96 22.48 10.97
N VAL A 468 16.94 21.14 10.90
CA VAL A 468 16.92 20.24 12.05
C VAL A 468 18.21 19.45 12.05
N ILE A 469 18.92 19.49 13.18
CA ILE A 469 20.21 18.81 13.37
C ILE A 469 19.99 17.63 14.31
N LEU A 470 20.49 16.45 13.95
CA LEU A 470 20.41 15.26 14.79
C LEU A 470 21.18 15.46 16.10
N GLN A 471 20.55 15.20 17.24
CA GLN A 471 21.19 15.26 18.56
C GLN A 471 21.63 13.87 19.04
N HIS A 472 22.43 13.84 20.11
CA HIS A 472 22.93 12.59 20.69
C HIS A 472 21.81 11.69 21.26
N ASP A 473 20.85 12.32 21.94
CA ASP A 473 19.78 11.61 22.66
C ASP A 473 18.50 11.44 21.82
N ASP A 474 18.58 11.70 20.50
CA ASP A 474 17.48 11.50 19.57
C ASP A 474 17.32 10.02 19.15
N VAL A 475 16.06 9.62 18.94
CA VAL A 475 15.67 8.35 18.30
C VAL A 475 15.12 8.64 16.90
N LEU A 476 15.96 8.43 15.88
CA LEU A 476 15.66 8.71 14.48
C LEU A 476 15.14 7.44 13.77
N LYS A 477 13.93 7.49 13.21
CA LYS A 477 13.48 6.54 12.18
C LYS A 477 13.92 7.06 10.82
N ILE A 478 14.56 6.21 10.04
CA ILE A 478 14.88 6.46 8.63
C ILE A 478 14.05 5.50 7.81
N ASP A 479 13.19 6.06 6.98
CA ASP A 479 12.13 5.38 6.25
C ASP A 479 12.14 5.92 4.81
N PHE A 480 12.32 5.05 3.81
CA PHE A 480 12.31 5.45 2.41
C PHE A 480 12.03 4.27 1.47
N GLY A 481 11.08 4.44 0.56
CA GLY A 481 10.77 3.41 -0.43
C GLY A 481 11.54 3.59 -1.74
N VAL A 482 11.87 2.47 -2.39
CA VAL A 482 12.40 2.43 -3.77
C VAL A 482 11.44 1.64 -4.64
N HIS A 483 11.20 2.05 -5.89
CA HIS A 483 10.47 1.22 -6.84
C HIS A 483 11.17 1.09 -8.19
N ILE A 484 10.94 -0.06 -8.85
CA ILE A 484 11.15 -0.26 -10.28
C ILE A 484 9.80 -0.66 -10.91
N ASN A 485 9.37 0.03 -11.96
CA ASN A 485 8.12 -0.21 -12.69
C ASN A 485 6.86 -0.31 -11.78
N GLY A 486 6.87 0.42 -10.66
CA GLY A 486 5.82 0.44 -9.64
C GLY A 486 5.84 -0.72 -8.65
N ARG A 487 6.85 -1.59 -8.68
CA ARG A 487 7.12 -2.61 -7.65
C ARG A 487 7.89 -1.95 -6.51
N ILE A 488 7.20 -1.65 -5.41
CA ILE A 488 7.72 -0.84 -4.31
C ILE A 488 8.34 -1.74 -3.25
N VAL A 489 9.60 -1.48 -2.90
CA VAL A 489 10.21 -1.97 -1.67
C VAL A 489 10.10 -0.88 -0.62
N ASP A 490 9.33 -1.17 0.41
CA ASP A 490 9.25 -0.44 1.66
C ASP A 490 10.17 -1.08 2.74
N SER A 491 10.93 -0.26 3.48
CA SER A 491 11.81 -0.73 4.57
C SER A 491 12.43 0.41 5.39
N ALA A 492 11.85 0.68 6.55
CA ALA A 492 12.43 1.53 7.57
C ALA A 492 13.41 0.85 8.56
N PHE A 493 14.21 1.68 9.24
CA PHE A 493 15.04 1.30 10.38
C PHE A 493 15.26 2.45 11.36
N THR A 494 15.44 2.13 12.65
CA THR A 494 15.75 3.12 13.69
C THR A 494 17.25 3.19 13.97
N MET A 495 17.75 4.41 14.19
CA MET A 495 19.07 4.70 14.76
C MET A 495 18.93 5.60 16.00
N ALA A 496 19.71 5.28 17.03
CA ALA A 496 19.92 6.11 18.21
C ALA A 496 21.42 6.05 18.57
N SER A 497 21.99 7.17 19.04
CA SER A 497 23.41 7.17 19.49
C SER A 497 23.54 6.83 20.97
N SER A 498 22.52 7.16 21.77
CA SER A 498 22.48 6.84 23.20
C SER A 498 22.02 5.38 23.41
N PRO A 499 22.81 4.55 24.14
CA PRO A 499 22.47 3.14 24.39
C PRO A 499 21.25 2.96 25.31
N VAL A 500 20.75 4.04 25.92
CA VAL A 500 19.49 4.07 26.68
C VAL A 500 18.32 3.50 25.87
N TYR A 501 18.35 3.65 24.54
CA TYR A 501 17.28 3.18 23.66
C TYR A 501 17.52 1.78 23.07
N ASP A 502 18.64 1.11 23.36
CA ASP A 502 18.99 -0.18 22.76
C ASP A 502 17.89 -1.24 22.96
N ASN A 503 17.28 -1.30 24.15
CA ASN A 503 16.22 -2.27 24.42
C ASN A 503 14.89 -1.89 23.76
N LEU A 504 14.62 -0.60 23.50
CA LEU A 504 13.47 -0.15 22.69
C LEU A 504 13.67 -0.57 21.22
N LEU A 505 14.86 -0.32 20.65
CA LEU A 505 15.17 -0.76 19.28
C LEU A 505 15.10 -2.29 19.15
N LYS A 506 15.62 -3.01 20.16
CA LYS A 506 15.56 -4.48 20.21
C LYS A 506 14.13 -5.01 20.29
N ALA A 507 13.25 -4.39 21.10
CA ALA A 507 11.84 -4.76 21.22
C ALA A 507 11.12 -4.68 19.87
N VAL A 508 11.23 -3.52 19.20
CA VAL A 508 10.58 -3.28 17.90
C VAL A 508 11.15 -4.22 16.83
N LYS A 509 12.47 -4.37 16.77
CA LYS A 509 13.10 -5.29 15.81
C LYS A 509 12.70 -6.75 16.03
N ALA A 510 12.56 -7.18 17.29
CA ALA A 510 12.07 -8.52 17.61
C ALA A 510 10.61 -8.69 17.18
N ALA A 511 9.74 -7.71 17.46
CA ALA A 511 8.33 -7.74 17.09
C ALA A 511 8.14 -7.75 15.55
N THR A 512 8.88 -6.92 14.80
CA THR A 512 8.89 -6.96 13.33
C THR A 512 9.36 -8.32 12.81
N ASN A 513 10.45 -8.87 13.36
CA ASN A 513 10.94 -10.19 12.97
C ASN A 513 9.96 -11.32 13.30
N THR A 514 9.16 -11.19 14.36
CA THR A 514 8.05 -12.11 14.66
C THR A 514 6.94 -11.98 13.62
N GLY A 515 6.49 -10.76 13.30
CA GLY A 515 5.50 -10.54 12.24
C GLY A 515 5.92 -11.12 10.89
N ILE A 516 7.21 -10.96 10.56
CA ILE A 516 7.91 -11.58 9.41
C ILE A 516 7.83 -13.11 9.48
N LYS A 517 8.20 -13.71 10.61
CA LYS A 517 8.22 -15.17 10.80
C LYS A 517 6.83 -15.82 10.74
N GLU A 518 5.80 -15.13 11.22
CA GLU A 518 4.41 -15.64 11.22
C GLU A 518 3.62 -15.26 9.94
N ALA A 519 4.22 -14.46 9.05
CA ALA A 519 3.67 -14.21 7.71
C ALA A 519 3.74 -15.49 6.86
N GLY A 520 2.95 -15.52 5.78
CA GLY A 520 2.88 -16.66 4.86
C GLY A 520 1.51 -16.80 4.20
N VAL A 521 1.42 -17.54 3.11
CA VAL A 521 0.12 -17.85 2.47
C VAL A 521 -0.82 -18.55 3.47
N ASP A 522 -2.09 -18.17 3.44
CA ASP A 522 -3.15 -18.54 4.40
C ASP A 522 -2.93 -18.06 5.85
N ALA A 523 -1.82 -17.36 6.16
CA ALA A 523 -1.57 -16.83 7.49
C ALA A 523 -2.63 -15.78 7.88
N ARG A 524 -3.23 -15.99 9.05
CA ARG A 524 -4.29 -15.12 9.59
C ARG A 524 -3.69 -13.85 10.17
N ILE A 525 -4.13 -12.70 9.66
CA ILE A 525 -3.62 -11.40 10.10
C ILE A 525 -3.88 -11.15 11.59
N ASP A 526 -4.99 -11.60 12.16
CA ASP A 526 -5.28 -11.43 13.59
C ASP A 526 -4.38 -12.26 14.52
N HIS A 527 -3.82 -13.37 14.01
CA HIS A 527 -2.81 -14.16 14.72
C HIS A 527 -1.45 -13.45 14.70
N ILE A 528 -0.97 -13.07 13.51
CA ILE A 528 0.28 -12.30 13.32
C ILE A 528 0.25 -11.04 14.22
N SER A 529 -0.87 -10.32 14.23
CA SER A 529 -1.08 -9.13 15.08
C SER A 529 -0.94 -9.41 16.58
N GLY A 530 -1.34 -10.61 17.01
CA GLY A 530 -1.24 -11.07 18.40
C GLY A 530 0.20 -11.39 18.80
N GLU A 531 0.92 -12.13 17.96
CA GLU A 531 2.33 -12.50 18.20
C GLU A 531 3.26 -11.28 18.18
N ILE A 532 3.02 -10.33 17.25
CA ILE A 532 3.68 -9.01 17.24
C ILE A 532 3.47 -8.30 18.59
N GLN A 533 2.24 -8.25 19.09
CA GLN A 533 1.94 -7.57 20.34
C GLN A 533 2.61 -8.25 21.54
N GLU A 534 2.50 -9.57 21.64
CA GLU A 534 3.08 -10.34 22.74
C GLU A 534 4.60 -10.14 22.82
N VAL A 535 5.28 -10.21 21.67
CA VAL A 535 6.73 -9.97 21.62
C VAL A 535 7.07 -8.51 21.92
N MET A 536 6.36 -7.53 21.34
CA MET A 536 6.61 -6.10 21.59
C MET A 536 6.45 -5.72 23.07
N GLU A 537 5.33 -6.12 23.68
CA GLU A 537 4.94 -5.69 25.03
C GLU A 537 5.59 -6.55 26.14
N SER A 538 6.41 -7.55 25.76
CA SER A 538 7.30 -8.28 26.68
C SER A 538 8.57 -7.51 27.07
N TYR A 539 8.86 -6.36 26.42
CA TYR A 539 10.04 -5.54 26.67
C TYR A 539 9.74 -4.28 27.49
N GLU A 540 10.75 -3.84 28.23
CA GLU A 540 10.76 -2.58 28.96
C GLU A 540 12.09 -1.84 28.75
N VAL A 541 12.08 -0.51 28.90
CA VAL A 541 13.26 0.35 28.77
C VAL A 541 13.38 1.25 29.99
N GLU A 542 14.60 1.44 30.50
CA GLU A 542 14.87 2.35 31.60
C GLU A 542 15.34 3.71 31.07
N ILE A 543 14.54 4.76 31.28
CA ILE A 543 14.85 6.12 30.85
C ILE A 543 14.78 7.03 32.08
N ASN A 544 15.86 7.76 32.36
CA ASN A 544 15.97 8.66 33.53
C ASN A 544 15.65 7.98 34.88
N GLY A 545 16.12 6.74 35.09
CA GLY A 545 15.88 5.98 36.32
C GLY A 545 14.46 5.41 36.45
N LYS A 546 13.67 5.43 35.37
CA LYS A 546 12.30 4.93 35.34
C LYS A 546 12.16 3.82 34.29
N VAL A 547 11.75 2.64 34.75
CA VAL A 547 11.33 1.54 33.88
C VAL A 547 9.99 1.89 33.20
N ILE A 548 9.94 1.72 31.88
CA ILE A 548 8.79 2.02 31.02
C ILE A 548 8.56 0.82 30.10
N PRO A 549 7.39 0.15 30.16
CA PRO A 549 7.06 -0.92 29.22
C PRO A 549 6.92 -0.36 27.81
N VAL A 550 7.46 -1.07 26.82
CA VAL A 550 7.28 -0.78 25.40
C VAL A 550 5.84 -1.13 25.02
N LYS A 551 5.17 -0.27 24.26
CA LYS A 551 3.79 -0.49 23.81
C LYS A 551 3.73 -0.52 22.30
N ALA A 552 2.97 -1.47 21.76
CA ALA A 552 2.64 -1.48 20.35
C ALA A 552 1.80 -0.25 19.97
N LEU A 553 2.13 0.40 18.85
CA LEU A 553 1.48 1.64 18.43
C LEU A 553 0.17 1.34 17.67
N ARG A 554 -0.93 1.18 18.40
CA ARG A 554 -2.23 0.64 17.91
C ARG A 554 -2.99 1.48 16.85
N SER A 555 -2.49 2.64 16.45
CA SER A 555 -3.08 3.49 15.40
C SER A 555 -2.30 3.45 14.08
N LEU A 556 -1.23 2.66 14.04
CA LEU A 556 -0.48 2.32 12.84
C LEU A 556 -0.57 0.80 12.62
N THR A 557 -0.36 0.39 11.37
CA THR A 557 -0.51 -0.99 10.90
C THR A 557 0.42 -1.17 9.69
N GLY A 558 1.07 -2.33 9.57
CA GLY A 558 1.67 -2.72 8.29
C GLY A 558 0.58 -2.94 7.24
N HIS A 559 0.94 -3.16 5.98
CA HIS A 559 -0.04 -3.17 4.89
C HIS A 559 0.42 -4.04 3.72
N ASN A 560 -0.52 -4.52 2.90
CA ASN A 560 -0.12 -5.01 1.58
C ASN A 560 0.25 -3.85 0.65
N ILE A 561 1.18 -4.09 -0.26
CA ILE A 561 1.72 -3.15 -1.23
C ILE A 561 1.17 -3.53 -2.61
N LEU A 562 0.59 -2.55 -3.30
CA LEU A 562 0.09 -2.72 -4.67
C LEU A 562 0.99 -1.97 -5.66
N ARG A 563 0.89 -2.32 -6.95
CA ARG A 563 1.70 -1.67 -7.98
C ARG A 563 1.40 -0.17 -8.03
N TYR A 564 2.42 0.67 -7.84
CA TYR A 564 2.33 2.14 -7.69
C TYR A 564 1.48 2.66 -6.52
N LYS A 565 1.02 1.81 -5.59
CA LYS A 565 0.13 2.20 -4.50
C LYS A 565 0.62 1.56 -3.21
N ILE A 566 1.22 2.40 -2.35
CA ILE A 566 1.93 1.93 -1.15
C ILE A 566 1.00 1.21 -0.15
N HIS A 567 -0.14 1.81 0.16
CA HIS A 567 -1.16 1.21 1.03
C HIS A 567 -2.24 0.49 0.20
N GLY A 568 -2.27 -0.83 0.27
CA GLY A 568 -3.36 -1.67 -0.22
C GLY A 568 -4.51 -1.81 0.79
N GLU A 569 -5.38 -2.79 0.57
CA GLU A 569 -6.62 -2.99 1.33
C GLU A 569 -6.46 -3.91 2.55
N LYS A 570 -5.37 -4.68 2.61
CA LYS A 570 -5.03 -5.53 3.76
C LYS A 570 -4.10 -4.75 4.69
N GLN A 571 -4.40 -4.81 5.98
CA GLN A 571 -3.67 -4.10 7.03
C GLN A 571 -3.25 -5.09 8.11
N VAL A 572 -2.04 -4.98 8.65
CA VAL A 572 -1.45 -5.86 9.67
C VAL A 572 -1.25 -5.06 10.97
N PRO A 573 -2.24 -5.09 11.89
CA PRO A 573 -2.11 -4.43 13.19
C PRO A 573 -0.97 -4.97 14.05
N PHE A 574 -0.38 -4.09 14.87
CA PHE A 574 0.63 -4.48 15.87
C PHE A 574 0.00 -4.90 17.22
N VAL A 575 -1.33 -4.91 17.29
CA VAL A 575 -2.12 -5.30 18.46
C VAL A 575 -3.18 -6.31 18.04
N LYS A 576 -3.47 -7.26 18.93
CA LYS A 576 -4.47 -8.31 18.70
C LYS A 576 -5.80 -7.71 18.25
N SER A 577 -6.14 -7.95 17.00
CA SER A 577 -7.30 -7.38 16.32
C SER A 577 -8.40 -8.44 16.13
N LYS A 578 -9.52 -8.05 15.53
CA LYS A 578 -10.56 -8.98 15.06
C LYS A 578 -10.76 -8.74 13.57
N THR A 579 -10.04 -9.51 12.76
CA THR A 579 -10.19 -9.53 11.30
C THR A 579 -10.33 -10.98 10.81
N THR A 580 -10.98 -11.14 9.67
CA THR A 580 -11.06 -12.41 8.92
C THR A 580 -10.13 -12.41 7.71
N GLN A 581 -9.32 -11.37 7.52
CA GLN A 581 -8.34 -11.31 6.43
C GLN A 581 -7.17 -12.28 6.68
N CYS A 582 -6.74 -12.94 5.60
CA CYS A 582 -5.50 -13.71 5.52
C CYS A 582 -4.58 -13.11 4.46
N MET A 583 -3.30 -13.48 4.52
CA MET A 583 -2.35 -13.28 3.44
C MET A 583 -2.61 -14.31 2.32
N GLU A 584 -2.51 -13.89 1.06
CA GLU A 584 -2.78 -14.73 -0.13
C GLU A 584 -1.53 -14.89 -1.00
N GLU A 585 -1.47 -15.94 -1.82
CA GLU A 585 -0.36 -16.14 -2.77
C GLU A 585 -0.27 -14.97 -3.76
N GLY A 586 0.92 -14.39 -3.89
CA GLY A 586 1.16 -13.21 -4.72
C GLY A 586 0.90 -11.86 -4.05
N ASP A 587 0.46 -11.84 -2.78
CA ASP A 587 0.54 -10.62 -1.97
C ASP A 587 2.01 -10.19 -1.77
N VAL A 588 2.20 -8.90 -1.58
CA VAL A 588 3.46 -8.29 -1.13
C VAL A 588 3.11 -7.43 0.07
N PHE A 589 3.84 -7.54 1.18
CA PHE A 589 3.53 -6.83 2.41
C PHE A 589 4.70 -5.99 2.92
N ALA A 590 4.38 -4.76 3.33
CA ALA A 590 5.15 -4.01 4.32
C ALA A 590 4.89 -4.62 5.70
N ILE A 591 5.81 -5.45 6.20
CA ILE A 591 5.79 -5.91 7.59
C ILE A 591 6.65 -4.96 8.40
N GLU A 592 6.01 -3.91 8.90
CA GLU A 592 6.56 -2.98 9.88
C GLU A 592 6.00 -3.21 11.28
N THR A 593 6.68 -2.67 12.30
CA THR A 593 6.07 -2.44 13.62
C THR A 593 6.61 -1.15 14.24
N PHE A 594 5.79 -0.50 15.07
CA PHE A 594 6.21 0.64 15.88
C PHE A 594 6.02 0.37 17.37
N GLY A 595 7.09 0.57 18.15
CA GLY A 595 7.07 0.51 19.61
C GLY A 595 7.23 1.91 20.22
N SER A 596 6.41 2.23 21.21
CA SER A 596 6.38 3.54 21.87
C SER A 596 6.51 3.43 23.38
N THR A 597 7.26 4.36 23.97
CA THR A 597 7.30 4.62 25.42
C THR A 597 6.16 5.53 25.91
N GLY A 598 5.36 6.06 24.99
CA GLY A 598 4.28 7.01 25.22
C GLY A 598 2.92 6.36 25.48
N LYS A 599 1.89 6.80 24.73
CA LYS A 599 0.54 6.23 24.79
C LYS A 599 0.34 5.04 23.85
N GLY A 600 1.23 4.84 22.88
CA GLY A 600 1.06 3.87 21.80
C GLY A 600 -0.10 4.26 20.88
N TYR A 601 -0.25 5.57 20.59
CA TYR A 601 -1.29 6.09 19.72
C TYR A 601 -0.86 7.45 19.15
N THR A 602 -0.89 7.59 17.82
CA THR A 602 -0.51 8.79 17.07
C THR A 602 -1.70 9.75 16.88
N ARG A 603 -1.36 11.00 16.63
CA ARG A 603 -2.25 12.03 16.06
C ARG A 603 -1.47 12.83 15.04
N ASP A 604 -2.18 13.52 14.16
CA ASP A 604 -1.56 14.47 13.24
C ASP A 604 -0.93 15.64 14.02
N GLU A 605 0.26 16.05 13.60
CA GLU A 605 0.90 17.30 14.00
C GLU A 605 0.97 18.28 12.82
N ALA A 606 1.06 19.57 13.11
CA ALA A 606 1.14 20.60 12.09
C ALA A 606 2.45 20.47 11.28
N GLY A 607 2.32 20.02 10.03
CA GLY A 607 3.45 19.84 9.11
C GLY A 607 2.98 19.32 7.76
N VAL A 608 3.93 19.07 6.86
CA VAL A 608 3.69 18.41 5.58
C VAL A 608 4.77 17.36 5.39
N TYR A 609 4.37 16.10 5.31
CA TYR A 609 5.22 15.01 4.87
C TYR A 609 5.38 15.01 3.35
N GLY A 610 4.23 15.05 2.67
CA GLY A 610 4.11 14.87 1.25
C GLY A 610 2.64 14.87 0.84
N TYR A 611 2.43 14.53 -0.42
CA TYR A 611 1.18 14.70 -1.12
C TYR A 611 0.87 13.46 -1.94
N GLY A 612 -0.39 13.04 -1.98
CA GLY A 612 -0.86 11.91 -2.80
C GLY A 612 -2.00 12.35 -3.71
N LEU A 613 -2.06 11.80 -4.92
CA LEU A 613 -3.18 12.08 -5.83
C LEU A 613 -4.40 11.25 -5.43
N ASN A 614 -5.54 11.90 -5.22
CA ASN A 614 -6.82 11.23 -5.14
C ASN A 614 -7.37 11.00 -6.56
N GLU A 615 -7.17 9.80 -7.11
CA GLU A 615 -7.61 9.46 -8.47
C GLU A 615 -9.13 9.55 -8.67
N GLN A 616 -9.92 9.39 -7.60
CA GLN A 616 -11.37 9.41 -7.64
C GLN A 616 -11.95 10.84 -7.60
N ALA A 617 -11.11 11.87 -7.38
CA ALA A 617 -11.56 13.25 -7.24
C ALA A 617 -11.94 13.89 -8.58
N SER A 618 -13.12 14.52 -8.62
CA SER A 618 -13.57 15.29 -9.78
C SER A 618 -12.76 16.57 -9.96
N THR A 619 -12.30 16.82 -11.18
CA THR A 619 -11.59 18.06 -11.54
C THR A 619 -12.52 19.19 -12.01
N ALA A 620 -13.85 18.99 -11.98
CA ALA A 620 -14.82 19.92 -12.57
C ALA A 620 -14.82 21.32 -11.93
N GLY A 621 -14.49 21.44 -10.64
CA GLY A 621 -14.37 22.72 -9.92
C GLY A 621 -13.00 23.40 -10.01
N LEU A 622 -12.03 22.80 -10.71
CA LEU A 622 -10.65 23.31 -10.70
C LEU A 622 -10.48 24.46 -11.70
N HIS A 623 -10.64 25.70 -11.26
CA HIS A 623 -10.58 26.88 -12.14
C HIS A 623 -9.16 27.47 -12.33
N HIS A 624 -8.31 27.45 -11.30
CA HIS A 624 -6.99 28.11 -11.37
C HIS A 624 -6.02 27.44 -12.35
N ALA A 625 -5.47 28.22 -13.29
CA ALA A 625 -4.52 27.72 -14.29
C ALA A 625 -3.24 27.11 -13.66
N SER A 626 -2.73 27.71 -12.58
CA SER A 626 -1.60 27.18 -11.81
C SER A 626 -1.91 25.82 -11.18
N ALA A 627 -3.13 25.60 -10.69
CA ALA A 627 -3.55 24.33 -10.13
C ALA A 627 -3.75 23.26 -11.22
N LYS A 628 -4.30 23.62 -12.39
CA LYS A 628 -4.37 22.72 -13.56
C LYS A 628 -2.99 22.29 -14.04
N SER A 629 -2.06 23.24 -14.15
CA SER A 629 -0.68 22.96 -14.55
C SER A 629 0.02 22.03 -13.55
N LEU A 630 -0.12 22.32 -12.25
CA LEU A 630 0.46 21.48 -11.20
C LEU A 630 -0.14 20.07 -11.18
N LEU A 631 -1.46 19.93 -11.34
CA LEU A 631 -2.12 18.63 -11.42
C LEU A 631 -1.63 17.80 -12.62
N LYS A 632 -1.39 18.44 -13.76
CA LYS A 632 -0.76 17.79 -14.92
C LYS A 632 0.63 17.27 -14.54
N THR A 633 1.49 18.13 -13.97
CA THR A 633 2.83 17.74 -13.51
C THR A 633 2.80 16.58 -12.50
N ILE A 634 1.85 16.57 -11.57
CA ILE A 634 1.70 15.49 -10.58
C ILE A 634 1.33 14.17 -11.26
N ARG A 635 0.32 14.17 -12.13
CA ARG A 635 -0.13 12.98 -12.86
C ARG A 635 0.95 12.40 -13.76
N GLU A 636 1.71 13.25 -14.45
CA GLU A 636 2.73 12.82 -15.41
C GLU A 636 4.02 12.32 -14.74
N ASN A 637 4.30 12.66 -13.47
CA ASN A 637 5.58 12.32 -12.82
C ASN A 637 5.45 11.41 -11.58
N PHE A 638 4.34 11.48 -10.85
CA PHE A 638 4.14 10.70 -9.61
C PHE A 638 2.96 9.74 -9.73
N GLY A 639 1.93 10.08 -10.50
CA GLY A 639 0.71 9.28 -10.57
C GLY A 639 0.08 9.17 -9.19
N THR A 640 0.04 7.94 -8.66
CA THR A 640 -0.43 7.59 -7.31
C THR A 640 0.67 7.55 -6.23
N LEU A 641 1.94 7.66 -6.60
CA LEU A 641 3.05 7.68 -5.65
C LEU A 641 3.01 8.96 -4.80
N VAL A 642 3.34 8.84 -3.52
CA VAL A 642 3.38 10.00 -2.60
C VAL A 642 4.66 10.81 -2.89
N PHE A 643 4.57 12.13 -2.97
CA PHE A 643 5.70 12.99 -3.33
C PHE A 643 5.88 14.15 -2.35
N SER A 644 7.13 14.60 -2.18
CA SER A 644 7.48 15.69 -1.26
C SER A 644 7.58 17.04 -1.98
N ARG A 645 7.65 18.14 -1.21
CA ARG A 645 8.02 19.46 -1.75
C ARG A 645 9.39 19.47 -2.41
N ARG A 646 10.34 18.71 -1.86
CA ARG A 646 11.70 18.60 -2.40
C ARG A 646 11.71 17.92 -3.77
N TYR A 647 10.76 17.02 -4.06
CA TYR A 647 10.63 16.37 -5.37
C TYR A 647 10.11 17.36 -6.43
N LEU A 648 9.16 18.21 -6.08
CA LEU A 648 8.69 19.29 -6.96
C LEU A 648 9.83 20.27 -7.30
N GLU A 649 10.61 20.68 -6.30
CA GLU A 649 11.70 21.64 -6.51
C GLU A 649 12.91 21.04 -7.25
N HIS A 650 13.19 19.74 -7.07
CA HIS A 650 14.17 18.99 -7.86
C HIS A 650 13.82 18.97 -9.36
N MET A 651 12.54 18.86 -9.70
CA MET A 651 12.03 19.03 -11.08
C MET A 651 11.97 20.51 -11.54
N GLY A 652 12.44 21.47 -10.73
CA GLY A 652 12.41 22.88 -11.04
C GLY A 652 11.02 23.55 -10.95
N VAL A 653 10.03 22.90 -10.35
CA VAL A 653 8.67 23.45 -10.19
C VAL A 653 8.70 24.57 -9.15
N LYS A 654 8.31 25.78 -9.56
CA LYS A 654 8.29 27.00 -8.71
C LYS A 654 6.86 27.45 -8.41
N ASN A 655 6.69 28.24 -7.34
CA ASN A 655 5.44 28.93 -6.98
C ASN A 655 4.21 28.02 -6.83
N TYR A 656 4.41 26.73 -6.54
CA TYR A 656 3.37 25.71 -6.55
C TYR A 656 2.38 25.80 -5.38
N HIS A 657 2.68 26.56 -4.32
CA HIS A 657 1.87 26.60 -3.09
C HIS A 657 0.40 27.00 -3.30
N LEU A 658 0.12 27.98 -4.18
CA LEU A 658 -1.26 28.39 -4.48
C LEU A 658 -2.01 27.29 -5.25
N GLY A 659 -1.35 26.68 -6.23
CA GLY A 659 -1.89 25.54 -6.97
C GLY A 659 -2.18 24.36 -6.05
N MET A 660 -1.21 24.01 -5.21
CA MET A 660 -1.31 22.91 -4.24
C MET A 660 -2.45 23.13 -3.24
N ARG A 661 -2.58 24.35 -2.68
CA ARG A 661 -3.71 24.70 -1.79
C ARG A 661 -5.05 24.53 -2.50
N SER A 662 -5.15 24.90 -3.78
CA SER A 662 -6.37 24.70 -4.58
C SER A 662 -6.66 23.22 -4.89
N LEU A 663 -5.63 22.36 -5.01
CA LEU A 663 -5.84 20.92 -5.22
C LEU A 663 -6.31 20.23 -3.93
N ILE A 664 -5.71 20.60 -2.80
CA ILE A 664 -6.10 20.11 -1.46
C ILE A 664 -7.52 20.57 -1.11
N SER A 665 -7.88 21.83 -1.36
CA SER A 665 -9.22 22.35 -1.05
C SER A 665 -10.35 21.81 -1.95
N ASN A 666 -10.02 20.98 -2.94
CA ASN A 666 -10.98 20.29 -3.81
C ASN A 666 -10.85 18.76 -3.66
N ASP A 667 -10.16 18.29 -2.62
CA ASP A 667 -9.89 16.86 -2.33
C ASP A 667 -9.20 16.09 -3.48
N ILE A 668 -8.55 16.80 -4.41
CA ILE A 668 -7.82 16.23 -5.56
C ILE A 668 -6.43 15.73 -5.15
N VAL A 669 -5.83 16.39 -4.16
CA VAL A 669 -4.54 16.00 -3.59
C VAL A 669 -4.69 15.90 -2.07
N GLU A 670 -4.41 14.73 -1.52
CA GLU A 670 -4.30 14.53 -0.08
C GLU A 670 -2.96 15.08 0.43
N CYS A 671 -2.96 15.65 1.64
CA CYS A 671 -1.77 16.17 2.29
C CYS A 671 -1.48 15.35 3.56
N TYR A 672 -0.39 14.59 3.55
CA TYR A 672 -0.01 13.75 4.67
C TYR A 672 0.68 14.58 5.75
N ALA A 673 0.20 14.45 6.99
CA ALA A 673 0.75 15.11 8.16
C ALA A 673 1.70 14.19 8.95
N PRO A 674 2.69 14.73 9.68
CA PRO A 674 3.47 13.98 10.67
C PRO A 674 2.60 13.33 11.73
N LEU A 675 2.88 12.06 12.03
CA LEU A 675 2.11 11.25 12.98
C LEU A 675 2.87 11.14 14.30
N VAL A 676 2.33 11.71 15.38
CA VAL A 676 3.05 11.88 16.66
C VAL A 676 2.34 11.26 17.86
N ASP A 677 3.09 10.57 18.72
CA ASP A 677 2.65 10.21 20.07
C ASP A 677 2.79 11.44 21.00
N VAL A 678 2.72 11.26 22.33
CA VAL A 678 2.81 12.34 23.31
C VAL A 678 4.22 12.95 23.36
N PRO A 679 4.36 14.28 23.48
CA PRO A 679 5.67 14.93 23.63
C PRO A 679 6.48 14.34 24.79
N GLY A 680 7.78 14.15 24.57
CA GLY A 680 8.69 13.52 25.54
C GLY A 680 8.62 11.99 25.59
N SER A 681 7.87 11.36 24.69
CA SER A 681 8.02 9.93 24.40
C SER A 681 9.01 9.68 23.25
N TYR A 682 9.41 8.42 23.12
CA TYR A 682 10.28 7.91 22.08
C TYR A 682 9.59 6.75 21.37
N VAL A 683 9.59 6.81 20.04
CA VAL A 683 9.08 5.77 19.14
C VAL A 683 10.24 5.23 18.31
N ALA A 684 10.28 3.91 18.12
CA ALA A 684 11.15 3.20 17.17
C ALA A 684 10.30 2.40 16.15
N GLN A 685 10.83 2.23 14.94
CA GLN A 685 10.28 1.49 13.80
C GLN A 685 11.33 0.53 13.23
N PHE A 686 10.90 -0.65 12.79
CA PHE A 686 11.66 -1.54 11.91
C PHE A 686 10.71 -2.20 10.92
N GLU A 687 11.16 -2.39 9.69
CA GLU A 687 10.31 -2.85 8.60
C GLU A 687 11.06 -3.56 7.49
N HIS A 688 10.39 -4.54 6.89
CA HIS A 688 10.82 -5.19 5.67
C HIS A 688 9.63 -5.48 4.74
N THR A 689 9.83 -5.27 3.43
CA THR A 689 8.95 -5.86 2.40
C THR A 689 9.17 -7.37 2.31
N SER A 690 8.10 -8.16 2.45
CA SER A 690 8.02 -9.57 2.07
C SER A 690 7.22 -9.74 0.77
N ALA A 691 7.60 -10.74 -0.04
CA ALA A 691 6.81 -11.20 -1.18
C ALA A 691 6.39 -12.66 -0.95
N GLU A 692 5.09 -12.93 -0.98
CA GLU A 692 4.49 -14.22 -0.65
C GLU A 692 4.40 -15.10 -1.90
N GLN A 693 5.51 -15.77 -2.25
CA GLN A 693 5.61 -16.52 -3.51
C GLN A 693 6.61 -17.69 -3.42
N PHE A 694 6.06 -18.90 -3.19
CA PHE A 694 6.83 -20.14 -2.97
C PHE A 694 7.89 -20.05 -1.87
N GLY A 695 7.42 -19.96 -0.64
CA GLY A 695 8.23 -19.45 0.46
C GLY A 695 8.22 -17.93 0.45
N ILE A 696 8.77 -17.35 1.50
CA ILE A 696 8.77 -15.91 1.69
C ILE A 696 10.13 -15.39 1.27
N GLU A 697 10.20 -14.59 0.21
CA GLU A 697 11.44 -13.89 -0.15
C GLU A 697 11.52 -12.57 0.63
N PHE A 698 12.25 -12.58 1.75
CA PHE A 698 12.43 -11.41 2.61
C PHE A 698 13.61 -10.55 2.18
N ASN A 699 13.45 -9.23 2.20
CA ASN A 699 14.56 -8.30 2.04
C ASN A 699 15.21 -7.88 3.37
N ILE A 700 15.83 -8.82 4.09
CA ILE A 700 16.54 -8.53 5.36
C ILE A 700 17.95 -7.98 5.10
N LEU A 701 18.17 -6.71 5.46
CA LEU A 701 19.53 -6.17 5.60
C LEU A 701 20.13 -6.58 6.96
N TYR A 702 20.92 -7.65 6.99
CA TYR A 702 21.78 -7.99 8.12
C TYR A 702 23.22 -8.36 7.71
N ASN A 703 23.95 -7.39 7.14
CA ASN A 703 25.41 -7.47 7.14
C ASN A 703 25.95 -7.01 8.51
N THR A 704 26.84 -7.82 9.10
CA THR A 704 27.47 -7.69 10.44
C THR A 704 26.75 -8.42 11.58
N VAL A 705 26.98 -9.75 11.66
CA VAL A 705 27.31 -10.48 12.91
C VAL A 705 27.78 -11.92 12.60
N ASN A 706 27.25 -12.57 11.54
CA ASN A 706 27.61 -13.97 11.22
C ASN A 706 28.91 -14.17 10.42
N ARG A 707 29.64 -13.10 10.06
CA ARG A 707 30.91 -13.20 9.30
C ARG A 707 32.15 -13.60 10.13
N VAL A 708 31.94 -14.19 11.31
CA VAL A 708 32.99 -14.84 12.13
C VAL A 708 32.78 -16.36 12.23
N LYS A 709 31.57 -16.89 11.96
CA LYS A 709 31.30 -18.34 12.00
C LYS A 709 31.69 -19.10 10.73
N GLN A 710 32.01 -18.42 9.63
CA GLN A 710 32.36 -19.04 8.34
C GLN A 710 33.83 -18.81 7.94
N THR A 711 34.75 -18.86 8.90
CA THR A 711 36.21 -18.98 8.64
C THR A 711 36.89 -19.99 9.58
N LEU A 712 36.15 -20.63 10.49
CA LEU A 712 36.66 -21.64 11.45
C LEU A 712 36.23 -23.09 11.17
N LEU A 713 35.64 -23.37 10.01
CA LEU A 713 35.23 -24.72 9.58
C LEU A 713 35.97 -25.25 8.34
N LEU A 714 37.18 -24.73 8.07
CA LEU A 714 38.14 -25.30 7.11
C LEU A 714 39.48 -25.57 7.79
N SER A 715 39.48 -26.43 8.81
CA SER A 715 40.69 -27.07 9.35
C SER A 715 40.44 -28.58 9.51
N PRO A 716 41.10 -29.46 8.73
CA PRO A 716 40.83 -30.91 8.73
C PRO A 716 41.06 -31.65 10.05
N ASN A 717 41.62 -31.00 11.06
CA ASN A 717 42.10 -31.66 12.29
C ASN A 717 41.05 -31.82 13.41
N ILE A 718 39.85 -31.26 13.27
CA ILE A 718 38.80 -31.32 14.34
C ILE A 718 37.86 -32.52 14.18
N ILE A 719 37.80 -33.16 13.00
CA ILE A 719 36.90 -34.30 12.73
C ILE A 719 37.22 -35.54 13.60
N LYS A 720 38.44 -35.68 14.12
CA LYS A 720 38.81 -36.78 15.03
C LYS A 720 38.34 -36.62 16.48
N ALA A 721 37.83 -35.45 16.89
CA ALA A 721 37.39 -35.20 18.27
C ALA A 721 35.89 -35.42 18.51
N GLN A 722 35.04 -35.30 17.47
CA GLN A 722 33.59 -35.41 17.63
C GLN A 722 33.08 -36.86 17.62
N ALA A 723 33.84 -37.81 17.05
CA ALA A 723 33.47 -39.23 17.01
C ALA A 723 33.51 -39.94 18.37
N THR A 724 34.16 -39.36 19.39
CA THR A 724 34.27 -39.96 20.73
C THR A 724 33.12 -39.56 21.66
N THR A 725 32.47 -38.43 21.42
CA THR A 725 31.51 -37.82 22.36
C THR A 725 30.06 -38.31 22.17
N GLN A 726 29.70 -38.82 20.98
CA GLN A 726 28.35 -39.36 20.73
C GLN A 726 28.08 -40.75 21.35
N ASN A 727 29.11 -41.47 21.80
CA ASN A 727 28.97 -42.78 22.44
C ASN A 727 28.80 -42.74 23.98
N ILE A 728 28.63 -41.56 24.58
CA ILE A 728 28.53 -41.40 26.05
C ILE A 728 27.13 -40.93 26.50
N ILE A 729 26.27 -40.44 25.60
CA ILE A 729 24.96 -39.86 25.93
C ILE A 729 23.81 -40.79 25.49
N SER A 730 23.92 -42.08 25.81
CA SER A 730 22.89 -43.10 25.54
C SER A 730 22.86 -44.21 26.61
N GLY A 731 22.83 -43.83 27.90
CA GLY A 731 22.75 -44.80 28.99
C GLY A 731 22.25 -44.23 30.33
N SER A 732 21.18 -44.85 30.87
CA SER A 732 20.80 -44.93 32.31
C SER A 732 20.60 -43.62 33.13
N TYR A 733 19.39 -43.27 33.57
CA TYR A 733 18.57 -43.79 34.70
C TYR A 733 18.75 -43.04 36.05
N ARG A 734 17.65 -42.43 36.51
CA ARG A 734 17.17 -42.19 37.90
C ARG A 734 17.93 -41.28 38.92
N SER A 735 17.06 -40.54 39.62
CA SER A 735 17.06 -40.10 41.04
C SER A 735 17.96 -38.94 41.53
N ASN A 736 17.27 -37.99 42.17
CA ASN A 736 17.61 -37.10 43.30
C ASN A 736 19.08 -36.88 43.69
N VAL A 737 19.49 -35.60 43.75
CA VAL A 737 19.80 -34.82 44.99
C VAL A 737 20.40 -33.46 44.57
N ALA A 738 20.14 -32.41 45.34
CA ALA A 738 20.67 -31.06 45.11
C ALA A 738 22.11 -30.90 45.63
N TYR A 739 22.92 -30.02 45.03
CA TYR A 739 23.89 -29.17 45.76
C TYR A 739 24.29 -27.93 44.95
N SER A 740 24.82 -26.92 45.64
CA SER A 740 24.98 -25.53 45.17
C SER A 740 26.40 -25.15 44.71
N SER A 741 26.45 -24.11 43.87
CA SER A 741 27.52 -23.09 43.71
C SER A 741 28.85 -23.24 44.49
N HIS A 742 29.96 -23.49 43.76
CA HIS A 742 31.22 -22.70 43.75
C HIS A 742 32.37 -23.49 43.09
N GLU A 743 32.46 -23.52 41.75
CA GLU A 743 33.71 -23.93 41.07
C GLU A 743 33.84 -23.50 39.58
N ALA A 744 33.20 -22.39 39.18
CA ALA A 744 33.10 -21.98 37.77
C ALA A 744 33.98 -20.77 37.35
N GLU A 745 34.69 -20.12 38.26
CA GLU A 745 35.35 -18.83 37.99
C GLU A 745 36.86 -18.87 37.66
N SER A 746 37.53 -20.03 37.73
CA SER A 746 39.00 -20.10 37.58
C SER A 746 39.54 -20.46 36.18
N ARG A 747 38.68 -20.61 35.16
CA ARG A 747 39.10 -21.09 33.81
C ARG A 747 38.78 -20.20 32.61
N PHE A 748 38.26 -18.98 32.81
CA PHE A 748 38.05 -17.99 31.73
C PHE A 748 39.15 -16.92 31.62
N GLY A 749 40.27 -17.10 32.34
CA GLY A 749 41.27 -16.05 32.56
C GLY A 749 42.51 -16.01 31.63
N THR A 750 42.59 -16.77 30.53
CA THR A 750 43.82 -16.76 29.70
C THR A 750 43.64 -17.10 28.20
N LEU A 751 42.83 -16.35 27.43
CA LEU A 751 42.87 -16.42 25.96
C LEU A 751 42.29 -15.19 25.22
N VAL A 752 42.75 -13.99 25.59
CA VAL A 752 42.53 -12.75 24.79
C VAL A 752 43.84 -11.98 24.66
N LYS A 753 44.76 -12.53 23.86
CA LYS A 753 45.78 -11.81 23.09
C LYS A 753 45.89 -12.53 21.74
N ASP A 754 45.96 -11.75 20.67
CA ASP A 754 46.04 -12.17 19.27
C ASP A 754 44.76 -12.76 18.65
N VAL A 755 43.72 -11.91 18.56
CA VAL A 755 42.74 -11.85 17.45
C VAL A 755 42.57 -10.39 17.05
#